data_AF-A0A8J8K626-F1
#
_entry.id   AF-A0A8J8K626-F1
#
_cell.length_a   1.000
_cell.length_b   1.000
_cell.length_c   1.000
_cell.angle_alpha   90.00
_cell.angle_beta   90.00
_cell.angle_gamma   90.00
#
_symmetry.space_group_name_H-M   'P 1'
#
loop_
_entity.id
_entity.type
_entity.pdbx_description
1 polymer ?
#
loop_
_entity_poly.entity_id
_entity_poly.type
_entity_poly.pdbx_seq_one_letter_code
_entity_poly.pdbx_strand_id
1 'polypeptide(L)'
;MATIIRPNQEFTTKATVSRGDIQMVSWIIFSGHNSDSANILQIQPKIGLELDHSFSQEGKYRIAAYQKEIQTKEDYQSSTELKHVDITVNYNILDGNKLQPKNPENFLTGDSLRKNFPAVFEAKFLIKPPTADELSRLQFRLEDAAGNKLNEGSAAANVFTFTPGNSNAKYRLIAEYTNEAGVVSKQTFSGTSKALSIKDITHGAQLVRPGTAMSFSITKTQFQFPVGSGSDLPESGEIKWNLDKTLIGTGKTISIPGNLLLQKKKYHIEAYVTSALKKIGGDNNDSANNDWHFEVKENIVEKIKTIKKPKAGLIGDFEIEEMTFKDYNVAKDGAISWRLTGPETGGGSEKTFSKLFKIAGEYTLSCTMGGRACKEPLEISIVAPIINVDKCKWIDKDNGSGNIITKAGQNQEVCLFLSGDGLDNENLTLNIYDDDTLGKTLVYTFTFDSNDKHKSGFYHPFTITEDIITKIKENGTADYGDLFFNIVRNNVDLQIKNGDKKLGEFLKVTLDPEIINAYFCDANDTKQILISALNGALYFKIYAINMVDKKVEINFLTESDAYWSWKDELELDDFEDIKSKFSDERITDTKTATFNKKGEIIVPVDLSKIGKPKNFIRLNAMVKIIDETNKGEAQGFYMIHKDLTLLYPPATLPNLAENKGAVMVGREQISGGENKSEDKCPRCEDEITLKIIEDAFQVYSNQKDFREKIVSSLNKFIKQRKDQGKDLHLNTCLRKAHFFAQVAVETLGIHGDWTVEGKMNHSVTSAKSAFGDRAKALESKGLLSSYCNDRPQERLLNYMYARGNGYDNGNGIESSGDGWKFRGRGLKQITGRGNYNMISGVLKDIFPAEYNKLPQSNRGEERLESHPEKVEEIDYAVITAIAYWEKHEIWKLADKITSKSNSDDDFKSIRKKVVGESGFKWKVAKDYFQKTYDAFRVSECQQVFSENSATTGDYNLYKTDYIKKTYSKVMTSESKTYKFEVYKNGVLEKSYTLEKSEHGFFNFPESGVNWGRYGTRDSGKSIGGDNWAKEECVAALLGFFYSVKESAINEKLFYNDISSHDGVTNLGHETHKTGKDIDIRYPGCTNSDGEQLWTVAKQYWGSEKKLDEIMQKIYKIAVEWNFVKNYQYKTVTNASYAGKHANHFHIGLK
;
A
#
# COMPACT_ATOMS: atom_id res chain seq x y z
N MET A 1 -50.47 23.30 57.84
CA MET A 1 -49.87 22.19 58.61
C MET A 1 -50.54 22.18 59.97
N ALA A 2 -50.84 21.00 60.53
CA ALA A 2 -51.36 20.93 61.90
C ALA A 2 -50.29 21.39 62.88
N THR A 3 -50.67 22.17 63.89
CA THR A 3 -49.74 22.61 64.94
C THR A 3 -49.58 21.47 65.94
N ILE A 4 -48.34 21.04 66.18
CA ILE A 4 -48.03 20.02 67.20
C ILE A 4 -47.73 20.71 68.52
N ILE A 5 -48.44 20.35 69.58
CA ILE A 5 -48.26 20.88 70.94
C ILE A 5 -48.17 19.75 71.96
N ARG A 6 -47.66 20.04 73.16
CA ARG A 6 -47.62 19.09 74.28
C ARG A 6 -49.00 19.01 74.97
N PRO A 7 -49.33 17.90 75.66
CA PRO A 7 -50.43 17.86 76.61
C PRO A 7 -50.33 18.99 77.63
N ASN A 8 -51.46 19.63 77.95
CA ASN A 8 -51.60 20.79 78.83
C ASN A 8 -50.81 22.05 78.40
N GLN A 9 -50.21 22.08 77.20
CA GLN A 9 -49.63 23.31 76.67
C GLN A 9 -50.73 24.29 76.28
N GLU A 10 -50.77 25.43 76.95
CA GLU A 10 -51.66 26.54 76.60
C GLU A 10 -51.26 27.18 75.27
N PHE A 11 -52.26 27.53 74.47
CA PHE A 11 -52.10 28.29 73.24
C PHE A 11 -53.35 29.14 72.96
N THR A 12 -53.14 30.30 72.34
CA THR A 12 -54.21 31.17 71.83
C THR A 12 -54.42 30.90 70.35
N THR A 13 -55.63 30.53 69.94
CA THR A 13 -56.04 30.60 68.53
C THR A 13 -56.74 31.93 68.24
N LYS A 14 -56.57 32.47 67.03
CA LYS A 14 -57.09 33.79 66.63
C LYS A 14 -57.82 33.71 65.28
N ALA A 15 -59.07 34.15 65.26
CA ALA A 15 -59.91 34.30 64.07
C ALA A 15 -59.81 35.71 63.49
N THR A 16 -60.14 35.84 62.21
CA THR A 16 -60.15 37.13 61.50
C THR A 16 -61.47 37.26 60.74
N VAL A 17 -62.25 38.31 61.02
CA VAL A 17 -63.53 38.61 60.37
C VAL A 17 -63.37 39.85 59.48
N SER A 18 -63.92 39.81 58.27
CA SER A 18 -63.78 40.89 57.28
C SER A 18 -64.91 41.92 57.32
N ARG A 19 -66.13 41.53 57.72
CA ARG A 19 -67.29 42.41 58.00
C ARG A 19 -68.25 41.73 59.00
N GLY A 20 -68.91 42.52 59.85
CA GLY A 20 -69.92 42.06 60.82
C GLY A 20 -69.46 42.16 62.27
N ASP A 21 -70.35 41.87 63.23
CA ASP A 21 -70.05 41.97 64.66
C ASP A 21 -69.10 40.85 65.11
N ILE A 22 -67.98 41.25 65.70
CA ILE A 22 -66.93 40.35 66.20
C ILE A 22 -67.30 39.69 67.53
N GLN A 23 -68.22 40.28 68.32
CA GLN A 23 -68.68 39.71 69.58
C GLN A 23 -69.63 38.51 69.38
N MET A 24 -70.16 38.35 68.17
CA MET A 24 -71.02 37.22 67.79
C MET A 24 -70.23 35.96 67.39
N VAL A 25 -68.90 35.97 67.44
CA VAL A 25 -68.08 34.80 67.06
C VAL A 25 -68.11 33.74 68.15
N SER A 26 -68.56 32.55 67.76
CA SER A 26 -68.54 31.34 68.60
C SER A 26 -67.48 30.37 68.10
N TRP A 27 -66.83 29.67 69.03
CA TRP A 27 -65.83 28.65 68.71
C TRP A 27 -66.36 27.25 69.01
N ILE A 28 -66.00 26.29 68.18
CA ILE A 28 -66.32 24.88 68.39
C ILE A 28 -65.03 24.06 68.34
N ILE A 29 -64.88 23.16 69.31
CA ILE A 29 -63.77 22.23 69.43
C ILE A 29 -64.28 20.84 69.07
N PHE A 30 -63.62 20.20 68.10
CA PHE A 30 -63.96 18.87 67.59
C PHE A 30 -62.85 17.87 67.90
N SER A 31 -63.22 16.60 68.10
CA SER A 31 -62.31 15.46 68.06
C SER A 31 -61.99 15.08 66.61
N GLY A 32 -60.72 14.88 66.30
CA GLY A 32 -60.22 14.67 64.94
C GLY A 32 -60.01 15.99 64.17
N HIS A 33 -59.62 15.87 62.91
CA HIS A 33 -59.40 17.00 61.98
C HIS A 33 -60.60 17.16 61.02
N ASN A 34 -61.82 17.09 61.56
CA ASN A 34 -63.06 17.29 60.82
C ASN A 34 -64.09 18.04 61.68
N SER A 35 -65.05 18.69 61.03
CA SER A 35 -66.06 19.56 61.66
C SER A 35 -67.44 18.86 61.75
N ASP A 36 -67.47 17.55 62.03
CA ASP A 36 -68.71 16.77 62.15
C ASP A 36 -69.43 17.08 63.49
N SER A 37 -70.76 17.19 63.46
CA SER A 37 -71.58 17.43 64.67
C SER A 37 -71.44 16.32 65.72
N ALA A 38 -71.23 15.08 65.27
CA ALA A 38 -70.94 13.94 66.14
C ALA A 38 -69.64 14.13 66.94
N ASN A 39 -68.65 14.81 66.36
CA ASN A 39 -67.32 14.98 66.91
C ASN A 39 -67.15 16.26 67.77
N ILE A 40 -68.20 17.06 67.95
CA ILE A 40 -68.17 18.24 68.81
C ILE A 40 -67.89 17.83 70.27
N LEU A 41 -66.74 18.27 70.80
CA LEU A 41 -66.35 18.13 72.20
C LEU A 41 -66.85 19.29 73.05
N GLN A 42 -66.72 20.52 72.55
CA GLN A 42 -67.04 21.74 73.30
C GLN A 42 -67.51 22.86 72.36
N ILE A 43 -68.48 23.65 72.82
CA ILE A 43 -68.96 24.87 72.16
C ILE A 43 -68.70 26.04 73.11
N GLN A 44 -68.20 27.14 72.57
CA GLN A 44 -67.82 28.36 73.28
C GLN A 44 -68.53 29.56 72.62
N PRO A 45 -69.77 29.87 73.02
CA PRO A 45 -70.57 30.94 72.42
C PRO A 45 -70.00 32.34 72.73
N LYS A 46 -69.99 33.23 71.73
CA LYS A 46 -69.72 34.69 71.90
C LYS A 46 -68.42 35.05 72.63
N ILE A 47 -67.37 34.24 72.53
CA ILE A 47 -66.05 34.55 73.13
C ILE A 47 -65.30 35.63 72.31
N GLY A 48 -65.64 35.79 71.03
CA GLY A 48 -65.01 36.77 70.15
C GLY A 48 -63.87 36.18 69.30
N LEU A 49 -62.90 37.02 68.90
CA LEU A 49 -61.89 36.64 67.90
C LEU A 49 -60.74 35.78 68.43
N GLU A 50 -60.60 35.58 69.74
CA GLU A 50 -59.50 34.79 70.32
C GLU A 50 -60.06 33.72 71.26
N LEU A 51 -59.41 32.56 71.29
CA LEU A 51 -59.72 31.49 72.23
C LEU A 51 -58.41 30.92 72.76
N ASP A 52 -58.21 31.05 74.07
CA ASP A 52 -57.17 30.33 74.81
C ASP A 52 -57.67 28.92 75.11
N HIS A 53 -56.83 27.92 74.83
CA HIS A 53 -57.14 26.53 75.12
C HIS A 53 -55.89 25.71 75.43
N SER A 54 -56.09 24.56 76.07
CA SER A 54 -55.10 23.51 76.22
C SER A 54 -55.81 22.16 76.18
N PHE A 55 -55.11 21.13 75.72
CA PHE A 55 -55.65 19.78 75.63
C PHE A 55 -54.86 18.86 76.56
N SER A 56 -55.53 18.18 77.49
CA SER A 56 -54.89 17.31 78.48
C SER A 56 -54.60 15.88 77.98
N GLN A 57 -55.12 15.51 76.80
CA GLN A 57 -54.98 14.17 76.23
C GLN A 57 -54.29 14.21 74.86
N GLU A 58 -53.54 13.15 74.54
CA GLU A 58 -52.94 12.96 73.22
C GLU A 58 -54.02 12.66 72.18
N GLY A 59 -53.96 13.34 71.03
CA GLY A 59 -55.02 13.25 70.03
C GLY A 59 -54.94 14.29 68.93
N LYS A 60 -55.86 14.14 67.97
CA LYS A 60 -56.11 15.13 66.92
C LYS A 60 -57.34 15.92 67.29
N TYR A 61 -57.29 17.23 67.12
CA TYR A 61 -58.37 18.15 67.45
C TYR A 61 -58.48 19.22 66.38
N ARG A 62 -59.69 19.72 66.15
CA ARG A 62 -59.95 20.87 65.29
C ARG A 62 -60.65 21.94 66.11
N ILE A 63 -60.16 23.17 66.02
CA ILE A 63 -60.81 24.34 66.63
C ILE A 63 -61.26 25.26 65.50
N ALA A 64 -62.56 25.50 65.38
CA ALA A 64 -63.15 26.27 64.29
C ALA A 64 -64.01 27.43 64.80
N ALA A 65 -63.96 28.56 64.10
CA ALA A 65 -64.72 29.77 64.41
C ALA A 65 -65.93 29.92 63.47
N TYR A 66 -67.05 30.40 64.02
CA TYR A 66 -68.30 30.64 63.29
C TYR A 66 -68.84 32.04 63.60
N GLN A 67 -69.29 32.77 62.58
CA GLN A 67 -69.75 34.15 62.72
C GLN A 67 -71.22 34.27 63.15
N LYS A 68 -71.65 33.41 64.07
CA LYS A 68 -72.97 33.45 64.69
C LYS A 68 -72.88 32.91 66.11
N GLU A 69 -73.87 33.26 66.93
CA GLU A 69 -74.10 32.56 68.19
C GLU A 69 -74.47 31.10 67.93
N ILE A 70 -73.75 30.19 68.57
CA ILE A 70 -74.03 28.75 68.60
C ILE A 70 -73.97 28.35 70.07
N GLN A 71 -75.10 28.03 70.69
CA GLN A 71 -75.15 27.65 72.12
C GLN A 71 -75.20 26.13 72.31
N THR A 72 -75.86 25.42 71.39
CA THR A 72 -76.16 23.99 71.46
C THR A 72 -75.63 23.24 70.24
N LYS A 73 -75.65 21.90 70.28
CA LYS A 73 -75.24 21.07 69.11
C LYS A 73 -76.28 21.15 67.98
N GLU A 74 -77.52 21.45 68.34
CA GLU A 74 -78.66 21.59 67.44
C GLU A 74 -78.54 22.87 66.59
N ASP A 75 -78.06 23.98 67.17
CA ASP A 75 -77.81 25.28 66.50
C ASP A 75 -76.78 25.21 65.36
N TYR A 76 -75.96 24.15 65.33
CA TYR A 76 -74.91 23.94 64.33
C TYR A 76 -75.48 23.66 62.92
N GLN A 77 -76.70 23.12 62.84
CA GLN A 77 -77.40 22.85 61.58
C GLN A 77 -77.57 24.15 60.78
N SER A 78 -76.90 24.26 59.64
CA SER A 78 -76.74 25.48 58.80
C SER A 78 -75.84 26.58 59.39
N SER A 79 -74.53 26.32 59.43
CA SER A 79 -73.50 27.38 59.54
C SER A 79 -72.34 27.09 58.60
N THR A 80 -71.94 28.08 57.79
CA THR A 80 -70.63 28.06 57.13
C THR A 80 -69.53 28.35 58.15
N GLU A 81 -68.52 27.49 58.18
CA GLU A 81 -67.30 27.68 58.97
C GLU A 81 -66.49 28.88 58.42
N LEU A 82 -65.98 29.76 59.30
CA LEU A 82 -65.12 30.86 58.86
C LEU A 82 -63.71 30.36 58.52
N LYS A 83 -63.07 29.74 59.52
CA LYS A 83 -61.72 29.17 59.51
C LYS A 83 -61.59 28.17 60.66
N HIS A 84 -60.70 27.20 60.50
CA HIS A 84 -60.24 26.29 61.55
C HIS A 84 -58.72 26.30 61.71
N VAL A 85 -58.27 25.76 62.84
CA VAL A 85 -56.91 25.26 63.04
C VAL A 85 -56.97 23.79 63.45
N ASP A 86 -56.14 22.97 62.81
CA ASP A 86 -55.92 21.57 63.19
C ASP A 86 -54.76 21.51 64.19
N ILE A 87 -55.01 20.95 65.36
CA ILE A 87 -54.05 20.74 66.45
C ILE A 87 -53.80 19.25 66.58
N THR A 88 -52.54 18.87 66.80
CA THR A 88 -52.15 17.50 67.16
C THR A 88 -51.40 17.58 68.48
N VAL A 89 -51.97 16.97 69.51
CA VAL A 89 -51.44 17.00 70.87
C VAL A 89 -50.70 15.70 71.05
N ASN A 90 -49.36 15.76 71.17
CA ASN A 90 -48.52 14.59 71.31
C ASN A 90 -47.52 14.80 72.44
N TYR A 91 -47.18 13.73 73.14
CA TYR A 91 -45.96 13.75 73.95
C TYR A 91 -44.74 13.90 73.04
N ASN A 92 -43.74 14.68 73.48
CA ASN A 92 -42.52 14.86 72.70
C ASN A 92 -41.78 13.51 72.54
N ILE A 93 -41.01 13.38 71.47
CA ILE A 93 -40.17 12.21 71.13
C ILE A 93 -38.94 12.70 70.35
N LEU A 94 -37.94 11.85 70.13
CA LEU A 94 -36.85 12.17 69.19
C LEU A 94 -37.34 12.20 67.73
N ASP A 95 -36.88 13.21 67.00
CA ASP A 95 -37.17 13.53 65.59
C ASP A 95 -36.42 12.56 64.67
N GLY A 96 -37.02 11.41 64.39
CA GLY A 96 -36.42 10.33 63.59
C GLY A 96 -35.40 9.47 64.35
N ASN A 97 -34.69 8.60 63.62
CA ASN A 97 -33.88 7.52 64.19
C ASN A 97 -32.35 7.66 64.01
N LYS A 98 -31.88 8.70 63.32
CA LYS A 98 -30.45 8.98 63.10
C LYS A 98 -29.98 10.16 63.91
N LEU A 99 -28.87 9.99 64.63
CA LEU A 99 -28.18 11.07 65.31
C LEU A 99 -27.23 11.75 64.31
N GLN A 100 -27.39 13.06 64.11
CA GLN A 100 -26.62 13.80 63.09
C GLN A 100 -25.46 14.57 63.74
N PRO A 101 -24.29 14.66 63.06
CA PRO A 101 -23.17 15.45 63.54
C PRO A 101 -23.49 16.95 63.49
N LYS A 102 -23.02 17.69 64.50
CA LYS A 102 -23.14 19.15 64.61
C LYS A 102 -21.94 19.88 63.99
N ASN A 103 -20.81 19.20 63.88
CA ASN A 103 -19.55 19.69 63.30
C ASN A 103 -19.07 18.77 62.16
N PRO A 104 -19.82 18.69 61.04
CA PRO A 104 -19.55 17.76 59.94
C PRO A 104 -18.15 17.89 59.32
N GLU A 105 -17.46 19.01 59.51
CA GLU A 105 -16.07 19.23 59.11
C GLU A 105 -15.05 18.30 59.79
N ASN A 106 -15.39 17.69 60.93
CA ASN A 106 -14.55 16.67 61.58
C ASN A 106 -14.87 15.23 61.12
N PHE A 107 -15.71 15.08 60.09
CA PHE A 107 -16.15 13.81 59.53
C PHE A 107 -15.71 13.68 58.07
N LEU A 108 -15.50 12.44 57.64
CA LEU A 108 -15.40 12.05 56.24
C LEU A 108 -16.80 11.83 55.66
N THR A 109 -16.93 11.73 54.33
CA THR A 109 -18.21 11.46 53.65
C THR A 109 -18.91 10.22 54.23
N GLY A 110 -20.09 10.40 54.80
CA GLY A 110 -20.87 9.36 55.47
C GLY A 110 -20.47 9.17 56.93
N ASP A 111 -20.35 7.91 57.36
CA ASP A 111 -20.21 7.53 58.78
C ASP A 111 -18.74 7.32 59.21
N SER A 112 -17.82 8.23 58.84
CA SER A 112 -16.39 8.07 59.14
C SER A 112 -15.83 9.22 59.96
N LEU A 113 -15.21 8.89 61.08
CA LEU A 113 -14.71 9.82 62.10
C LEU A 113 -13.23 10.13 61.87
N ARG A 114 -12.81 11.38 62.07
CA ARG A 114 -11.39 11.73 62.10
C ARG A 114 -10.78 11.40 63.47
N LYS A 115 -9.74 10.56 63.50
CA LYS A 115 -8.98 10.26 64.72
C LYS A 115 -8.44 11.55 65.35
N ASN A 116 -8.43 11.63 66.68
CA ASN A 116 -7.92 12.77 67.48
C ASN A 116 -8.66 14.11 67.29
N PHE A 117 -9.79 14.16 66.58
CA PHE A 117 -10.62 15.37 66.42
C PHE A 117 -11.99 15.18 67.10
N PRO A 118 -12.55 16.21 67.74
CA PRO A 118 -13.82 16.07 68.47
C PRO A 118 -14.99 15.84 67.53
N ALA A 119 -15.80 14.83 67.83
CA ALA A 119 -17.03 14.49 67.14
C ALA A 119 -18.22 14.92 68.02
N VAL A 120 -18.99 15.91 67.55
CA VAL A 120 -20.10 16.53 68.27
C VAL A 120 -21.42 16.13 67.61
N PHE A 121 -22.40 15.72 68.40
CA PHE A 121 -23.71 15.26 67.94
C PHE A 121 -24.82 15.97 68.71
N GLU A 122 -25.96 16.18 68.06
CA GLU A 122 -27.13 16.78 68.69
C GLU A 122 -28.37 15.88 68.54
N ALA A 123 -28.96 15.51 69.67
CA ALA A 123 -30.25 14.83 69.72
C ALA A 123 -31.37 15.82 69.41
N LYS A 124 -32.16 15.54 68.37
CA LYS A 124 -33.25 16.41 67.91
C LYS A 124 -34.58 15.89 68.42
N PHE A 125 -35.36 16.75 69.07
CA PHE A 125 -36.73 16.47 69.53
C PHE A 125 -37.76 16.88 68.48
N LEU A 126 -38.91 16.22 68.43
CA LEU A 126 -40.01 16.52 67.50
C LEU A 126 -40.62 17.90 67.80
N ILE A 127 -40.86 18.19 69.08
CA ILE A 127 -41.34 19.50 69.57
C ILE A 127 -40.13 20.28 70.08
N LYS A 128 -39.96 21.53 69.59
CA LYS A 128 -38.77 22.36 69.78
C LYS A 128 -39.15 23.72 70.40
N PRO A 129 -38.34 24.29 71.32
CA PRO A 129 -37.22 23.66 72.01
C PRO A 129 -37.70 22.61 73.02
N PRO A 130 -36.86 21.64 73.40
CA PRO A 130 -37.15 20.74 74.51
C PRO A 130 -37.12 21.48 75.86
N THR A 131 -37.93 21.06 76.83
CA THR A 131 -37.93 21.59 78.20
C THR A 131 -36.77 21.03 79.02
N ALA A 132 -36.44 21.66 80.15
CA ALA A 132 -35.41 21.15 81.06
C ALA A 132 -35.75 19.74 81.61
N ASP A 133 -37.03 19.46 81.80
CA ASP A 133 -37.53 18.16 82.24
C ASP A 133 -37.45 17.10 81.12
N GLU A 134 -37.80 17.44 79.88
CA GLU A 134 -37.56 16.58 78.71
C GLU A 134 -36.07 16.27 78.51
N LEU A 135 -35.19 17.25 78.71
CA LEU A 135 -33.74 17.06 78.66
C LEU A 135 -33.22 16.16 79.79
N SER A 136 -33.85 16.16 80.96
CA SER A 136 -33.46 15.31 82.09
C SER A 136 -33.69 13.81 81.83
N ARG A 137 -34.64 13.48 80.95
CA ARG A 137 -34.98 12.10 80.54
C ARG A 137 -34.22 11.63 79.30
N LEU A 138 -33.34 12.45 78.73
CA LEU A 138 -32.48 12.08 77.61
C LEU A 138 -31.17 11.46 78.13
N GLN A 139 -30.83 10.27 77.64
CA GLN A 139 -29.59 9.58 77.96
C GLN A 139 -28.74 9.32 76.71
N PHE A 140 -27.44 9.57 76.82
CA PHE A 140 -26.47 9.20 75.80
C PHE A 140 -25.65 7.98 76.22
N ARG A 141 -25.38 7.09 75.26
CA ARG A 141 -24.55 5.90 75.44
C ARG A 141 -23.63 5.74 74.23
N LEU A 142 -22.32 5.79 74.47
CA LEU A 142 -21.29 5.47 73.50
C LEU A 142 -20.88 3.99 73.66
N GLU A 143 -20.80 3.25 72.56
CA GLU A 143 -20.45 1.83 72.49
C GLU A 143 -19.27 1.62 71.52
N ASP A 144 -18.48 0.58 71.77
CA ASP A 144 -17.47 0.09 70.83
C ASP A 144 -18.05 -0.88 69.77
N ALA A 145 -17.18 -1.52 68.98
CA ALA A 145 -17.55 -2.51 67.97
C ALA A 145 -18.27 -3.76 68.51
N ALA A 146 -18.08 -4.09 69.79
CA ALA A 146 -18.63 -5.26 70.46
C ALA A 146 -19.87 -4.92 71.33
N GLY A 147 -20.26 -3.64 71.39
CA GLY A 147 -21.37 -3.15 72.22
C GLY A 147 -20.97 -2.82 73.66
N ASN A 148 -19.67 -2.83 74.00
CA ASN A 148 -19.22 -2.42 75.33
C ASN A 148 -19.41 -0.92 75.50
N LYS A 149 -19.95 -0.49 76.65
CA LYS A 149 -20.09 0.93 76.97
C LYS A 149 -18.71 1.58 77.14
N LEU A 150 -18.45 2.63 76.36
CA LEU A 150 -17.28 3.48 76.51
C LEU A 150 -17.59 4.62 77.48
N ASN A 151 -16.68 4.88 78.42
CA ASN A 151 -16.76 6.01 79.37
C ASN A 151 -16.05 7.26 78.81
N GLU A 152 -15.98 7.38 77.48
CA GLU A 152 -15.35 8.49 76.76
C GLU A 152 -16.41 9.50 76.30
N GLY A 153 -16.13 10.79 76.48
CA GLY A 153 -17.00 11.89 76.04
C GLY A 153 -17.87 12.52 77.14
N SER A 154 -18.60 13.56 76.77
CA SER A 154 -19.40 14.40 77.67
C SER A 154 -20.72 14.82 77.03
N ALA A 155 -21.81 14.72 77.81
CA ALA A 155 -23.13 15.24 77.45
C ALA A 155 -23.35 16.64 78.06
N ALA A 156 -23.98 17.53 77.31
CA ALA A 156 -24.48 18.83 77.78
C ALA A 156 -25.82 19.12 77.11
N ALA A 157 -26.91 19.15 77.89
CA ALA A 157 -28.28 19.19 77.38
C ALA A 157 -28.52 18.10 76.31
N ASN A 158 -28.93 18.48 75.09
CA ASN A 158 -29.14 17.57 73.97
C ASN A 158 -27.89 17.36 73.08
N VAL A 159 -26.69 17.78 73.52
CA VAL A 159 -25.44 17.65 72.75
C VAL A 159 -24.50 16.66 73.42
N PHE A 160 -23.87 15.78 72.63
CA PHE A 160 -22.83 14.86 73.09
C PHE A 160 -21.54 15.03 72.28
N THR A 161 -20.39 15.05 72.95
CA THR A 161 -19.07 15.19 72.32
C THR A 161 -18.12 14.10 72.80
N PHE A 162 -17.38 13.46 71.89
CA PHE A 162 -16.24 12.59 72.22
C PHE A 162 -15.10 12.76 71.20
N THR A 163 -13.89 12.28 71.52
CA THR A 163 -12.74 12.33 70.61
C THR A 163 -12.19 10.91 70.40
N PRO A 164 -12.26 10.33 69.20
CA PRO A 164 -11.82 8.96 68.96
C PRO A 164 -10.29 8.87 68.90
N GLY A 165 -9.67 8.31 69.94
CA GLY A 165 -8.21 8.18 70.05
C GLY A 165 -7.59 6.99 69.29
N ASN A 166 -8.40 6.01 68.85
CA ASN A 166 -7.91 4.80 68.17
C ASN A 166 -8.02 4.90 66.64
N SER A 167 -7.19 4.15 65.91
CA SER A 167 -7.24 4.05 64.44
C SER A 167 -8.11 2.86 64.01
N ASN A 168 -9.01 3.03 63.04
CA ASN A 168 -9.92 1.98 62.53
C ASN A 168 -10.88 1.35 63.58
N ALA A 169 -11.04 1.99 64.75
CA ALA A 169 -12.03 1.60 65.74
C ALA A 169 -13.44 2.05 65.34
N LYS A 170 -14.44 1.20 65.56
CA LYS A 170 -15.86 1.53 65.39
C LYS A 170 -16.44 2.07 66.69
N TYR A 171 -17.24 3.12 66.57
CA TYR A 171 -17.95 3.79 67.64
C TYR A 171 -19.44 3.85 67.29
N ARG A 172 -20.31 3.56 68.25
CA ARG A 172 -21.76 3.65 68.11
C ARG A 172 -22.32 4.54 69.20
N LEU A 173 -22.96 5.64 68.83
CA LEU A 173 -23.55 6.59 69.77
C LEU A 173 -25.07 6.47 69.69
N ILE A 174 -25.70 6.26 70.84
CA ILE A 174 -27.13 6.11 71.01
C ILE A 174 -27.62 7.24 71.92
N ALA A 175 -28.55 8.04 71.43
CA ALA A 175 -29.37 8.94 72.23
C ALA A 175 -30.73 8.28 72.44
N GLU A 176 -31.16 8.16 73.69
CA GLU A 176 -32.38 7.46 74.09
C GLU A 176 -33.19 8.37 75.03
N TYR A 177 -34.45 8.61 74.68
CA TYR A 177 -35.34 9.49 75.44
C TYR A 177 -36.67 8.77 75.68
N THR A 178 -37.09 8.76 76.94
CA THR A 178 -38.38 8.24 77.39
C THR A 178 -39.29 9.41 77.74
N ASN A 179 -40.48 9.46 77.14
CA ASN A 179 -41.47 10.50 77.46
C ASN A 179 -42.29 10.16 78.73
N GLU A 180 -43.12 11.10 79.17
CA GLU A 180 -43.95 10.96 80.37
C GLU A 180 -44.97 9.80 80.30
N ALA A 181 -45.37 9.40 79.09
CA ALA A 181 -46.22 8.24 78.84
C ALA A 181 -45.45 6.90 78.79
N GLY A 182 -44.14 6.92 79.07
CA GLY A 182 -43.27 5.73 79.05
C GLY A 182 -42.81 5.28 77.65
N VAL A 183 -43.12 6.05 76.59
CA VAL A 183 -42.71 5.72 75.22
C VAL A 183 -41.24 6.08 75.01
N VAL A 184 -40.45 5.09 74.58
CA VAL A 184 -39.01 5.23 74.32
C VAL A 184 -38.77 5.54 72.84
N SER A 185 -37.98 6.58 72.57
CA SER A 185 -37.51 6.97 71.23
C SER A 185 -35.98 7.01 71.20
N LYS A 186 -35.37 6.66 70.05
CA LYS A 186 -33.91 6.51 69.93
C LYS A 186 -33.37 7.12 68.64
N GLN A 187 -32.29 7.90 68.74
CA GLN A 187 -31.46 8.34 67.62
C GLN A 187 -30.09 7.67 67.71
N THR A 188 -29.57 7.18 66.58
CA THR A 188 -28.30 6.44 66.55
C THR A 188 -27.35 6.96 65.48
N PHE A 189 -26.05 6.96 65.81
CA PHE A 189 -24.94 7.09 64.87
C PHE A 189 -24.03 5.86 65.03
N SER A 190 -23.35 5.44 63.97
CA SER A 190 -22.35 4.37 64.03
C SER A 190 -21.29 4.63 62.99
N GLY A 191 -20.04 4.86 63.40
CA GLY A 191 -18.98 5.25 62.49
C GLY A 191 -17.60 4.70 62.84
N THR A 192 -16.67 4.76 61.87
CA THR A 192 -15.31 4.22 62.02
C THR A 192 -14.27 5.34 62.00
N SER A 193 -13.34 5.32 62.95
CA SER A 193 -12.21 6.26 63.03
C SER A 193 -11.15 6.00 61.96
N LYS A 194 -10.58 7.06 61.38
CA LYS A 194 -9.49 7.00 60.39
C LYS A 194 -8.32 7.89 60.82
N ALA A 195 -7.10 7.35 60.70
CA ALA A 195 -5.83 8.07 60.91
C ALA A 195 -5.29 8.60 59.58
N LEU A 196 -4.47 9.65 59.60
CA LEU A 196 -3.98 10.34 58.41
C LEU A 196 -3.26 9.44 57.39
N SER A 197 -3.55 9.66 56.11
CA SER A 197 -2.81 9.14 54.97
C SER A 197 -2.71 10.19 53.86
N ILE A 198 -1.66 10.08 53.04
CA ILE A 198 -1.41 10.94 51.88
C ILE A 198 -2.16 10.39 50.67
N LYS A 199 -2.77 11.28 49.86
CA LYS A 199 -3.51 10.89 48.65
C LYS A 199 -2.88 11.42 47.36
N ASP A 200 -2.20 12.56 47.42
CA ASP A 200 -1.74 13.28 46.23
C ASP A 200 -0.56 14.20 46.62
N ILE A 201 0.47 14.26 45.76
CA ILE A 201 1.60 15.19 45.86
C ILE A 201 1.68 16.11 44.64
N THR A 202 2.59 17.08 44.63
CA THR A 202 2.90 17.86 43.43
C THR A 202 3.74 17.05 42.46
N HIS A 203 3.43 17.12 41.17
CA HIS A 203 4.20 16.49 40.12
C HIS A 203 5.21 17.48 39.51
N GLY A 204 6.48 17.08 39.45
CA GLY A 204 7.55 17.89 38.87
C GLY A 204 7.73 17.66 37.36
N ALA A 205 8.84 18.13 36.80
CA ALA A 205 9.23 17.69 35.46
C ALA A 205 9.50 16.17 35.44
N GLN A 206 9.06 15.49 34.37
CA GLN A 206 9.35 14.06 34.16
C GLN A 206 10.80 13.80 33.71
N LEU A 207 11.47 14.82 33.16
CA LEU A 207 12.84 14.75 32.66
C LEU A 207 13.64 15.93 33.18
N VAL A 208 14.82 15.66 33.76
CA VAL A 208 15.59 16.62 34.54
C VAL A 208 17.08 16.53 34.20
N ARG A 209 17.78 17.66 34.12
CA ARG A 209 19.24 17.68 33.90
C ARG A 209 19.99 17.32 35.18
N PRO A 210 21.14 16.61 35.12
CA PRO A 210 21.95 16.30 36.29
C PRO A 210 22.30 17.58 37.06
N GLY A 211 22.24 17.52 38.39
CA GLY A 211 22.54 18.68 39.23
C GLY A 211 21.39 19.69 39.38
N THR A 212 20.23 19.48 38.75
CA THR A 212 19.06 20.37 38.92
C THR A 212 18.26 19.99 40.16
N ALA A 213 18.09 20.91 41.09
CA ALA A 213 17.28 20.70 42.30
C ALA A 213 15.78 20.60 41.96
N MET A 214 15.02 19.87 42.78
CA MET A 214 13.57 19.73 42.66
C MET A 214 12.89 19.96 44.03
N SER A 215 11.62 20.32 44.04
CA SER A 215 10.84 20.45 45.27
C SER A 215 9.45 19.84 45.10
N PHE A 216 8.95 19.22 46.17
CA PHE A 216 7.69 18.50 46.20
C PHE A 216 6.89 18.90 47.45
N SER A 217 5.56 18.86 47.36
CA SER A 217 4.67 19.17 48.48
C SER A 217 3.41 18.30 48.45
N ILE A 218 2.83 18.03 49.63
CA ILE A 218 1.54 17.34 49.74
C ILE A 218 0.44 18.24 49.17
N THR A 219 -0.33 17.76 48.19
CA THR A 219 -1.47 18.49 47.63
C THR A 219 -2.79 18.04 48.25
N LYS A 220 -2.95 16.74 48.55
CA LYS A 220 -4.16 16.19 49.18
C LYS A 220 -3.84 15.07 50.18
N THR A 221 -4.65 15.03 51.24
CA THR A 221 -4.74 13.90 52.18
C THR A 221 -6.04 13.13 51.93
N GLN A 222 -6.21 11.95 52.55
CA GLN A 222 -7.51 11.23 52.49
C GLN A 222 -8.72 12.05 52.96
N PHE A 223 -8.50 13.07 53.79
CA PHE A 223 -9.54 13.97 54.31
C PHE A 223 -9.94 15.07 53.32
N GLN A 224 -9.35 15.09 52.12
CA GLN A 224 -9.67 15.98 50.98
C GLN A 224 -9.54 17.49 51.23
N PHE A 225 -9.17 17.93 52.43
CA PHE A 225 -8.80 19.32 52.70
C PHE A 225 -7.61 19.75 51.82
N PRO A 226 -7.68 20.93 51.16
CA PRO A 226 -6.52 21.56 50.57
C PRO A 226 -5.47 21.82 51.64
N VAL A 227 -4.24 21.32 51.44
CA VAL A 227 -3.14 21.56 52.38
C VAL A 227 -2.56 22.95 52.11
N GLY A 228 -3.27 23.98 52.58
CA GLY A 228 -2.79 25.35 52.57
C GLY A 228 -1.54 25.54 53.45
N SER A 229 -0.75 26.57 53.14
CA SER A 229 0.45 26.94 53.89
C SER A 229 0.18 27.30 55.36
N GLY A 230 -1.05 27.68 55.71
CA GLY A 230 -1.46 28.11 57.05
C GLY A 230 -2.43 27.20 57.81
N SER A 231 -2.72 25.97 57.36
CA SER A 231 -3.57 25.04 58.13
C SER A 231 -2.74 24.15 59.05
N ASP A 232 -2.96 24.24 60.37
CA ASP A 232 -2.26 23.38 61.33
C ASP A 232 -2.74 21.93 61.23
N LEU A 233 -1.93 21.10 60.57
CA LEU A 233 -2.01 19.65 60.67
C LEU A 233 -1.10 19.22 61.83
N PRO A 234 -1.65 18.82 63.00
CA PRO A 234 -0.83 18.43 64.16
C PRO A 234 0.02 17.18 63.85
N GLU A 235 -0.38 16.39 62.87
CA GLU A 235 0.29 15.17 62.38
C GLU A 235 1.39 15.48 61.33
N SER A 236 1.73 16.75 61.07
CA SER A 236 2.69 17.12 60.01
C SER A 236 4.12 16.61 60.22
N GLY A 237 4.53 16.38 61.47
CA GLY A 237 5.79 15.70 61.83
C GLY A 237 5.79 14.18 61.57
N GLU A 238 4.63 13.58 61.31
CA GLU A 238 4.51 12.15 60.96
C GLU A 238 4.67 11.89 59.46
N ILE A 239 4.65 12.94 58.63
CA ILE A 239 4.80 12.86 57.16
C ILE A 239 6.28 12.69 56.82
N LYS A 240 6.59 11.64 56.08
CA LYS A 240 7.94 11.24 55.64
C LYS A 240 8.05 11.21 54.13
N TRP A 241 9.20 11.57 53.60
CA TRP A 241 9.53 11.54 52.17
C TRP A 241 10.70 10.60 51.90
N ASN A 242 10.51 9.64 50.99
CA ASN A 242 11.61 8.83 50.48
C ASN A 242 11.98 9.24 49.05
N LEU A 243 13.26 9.15 48.72
CA LEU A 243 13.78 9.10 47.35
C LEU A 243 14.42 7.72 47.14
N ASP A 244 13.97 6.97 46.15
CA ASP A 244 14.35 5.58 45.89
C ASP A 244 14.31 4.71 47.18
N LYS A 245 13.20 4.82 47.93
CA LYS A 245 12.97 4.13 49.22
C LYS A 245 13.92 4.56 50.37
N THR A 246 14.75 5.58 50.17
CA THR A 246 15.63 6.15 51.20
C THR A 246 14.99 7.40 51.79
N LEU A 247 14.81 7.47 53.11
CA LEU A 247 14.25 8.63 53.81
C LEU A 247 15.14 9.87 53.61
N ILE A 248 14.59 10.92 53.00
CA ILE A 248 15.29 12.19 52.73
C ILE A 248 14.79 13.36 53.59
N GLY A 249 13.64 13.25 54.25
CA GLY A 249 13.13 14.29 55.13
C GLY A 249 11.69 14.08 55.62
N THR A 250 11.20 15.07 56.36
CA THR A 250 9.87 15.06 56.99
C THR A 250 9.16 16.41 56.82
N GLY A 251 7.83 16.39 56.78
CA GLY A 251 6.99 17.59 56.72
C GLY A 251 6.14 17.72 55.46
N LYS A 252 5.40 18.83 55.34
CA LYS A 252 4.46 19.09 54.23
C LYS A 252 5.14 19.28 52.86
N THR A 253 6.41 19.67 52.86
CA THR A 253 7.22 19.94 51.67
C THR A 253 8.59 19.31 51.83
N ILE A 254 9.24 19.00 50.71
CA ILE A 254 10.62 18.54 50.65
C ILE A 254 11.33 19.18 49.45
N SER A 255 12.62 19.49 49.61
CA SER A 255 13.48 19.91 48.50
C SER A 255 14.59 18.88 48.34
N ILE A 256 14.73 18.34 47.12
CA ILE A 256 15.85 17.48 46.75
C ILE A 256 16.93 18.38 46.16
N PRO A 257 18.06 18.59 46.85
CA PRO A 257 19.17 19.37 46.32
C PRO A 257 19.80 18.64 45.13
N GLY A 258 20.22 19.40 44.12
CA GLY A 258 20.65 18.87 42.83
C GLY A 258 21.86 17.92 42.89
N ASN A 259 22.70 18.01 43.93
CA ASN A 259 23.81 17.08 44.17
C ASN A 259 23.37 15.63 44.41
N LEU A 260 22.13 15.38 44.85
CA LEU A 260 21.55 14.03 44.93
C LEU A 260 21.03 13.52 43.57
N LEU A 261 20.84 14.44 42.61
CA LEU A 261 20.32 14.20 41.27
C LEU A 261 21.43 14.29 40.21
N LEU A 262 22.62 13.74 40.52
CA LEU A 262 23.76 13.65 39.59
C LEU A 262 23.79 12.32 38.80
N GLN A 263 23.18 11.26 39.31
CA GLN A 263 23.19 9.95 38.65
C GLN A 263 22.16 9.91 37.53
N LYS A 264 22.55 9.41 36.35
CA LYS A 264 21.71 9.34 35.16
C LYS A 264 20.80 8.11 35.24
N LYS A 265 19.64 8.24 35.90
CA LYS A 265 18.69 7.16 36.13
C LYS A 265 17.26 7.68 36.33
N LYS A 266 16.30 6.75 36.39
CA LYS A 266 14.96 7.02 36.93
C LYS A 266 15.02 7.09 38.45
N TYR A 267 14.32 8.07 39.00
CA TYR A 267 14.15 8.32 40.42
C TYR A 267 12.65 8.22 40.77
N HIS A 268 12.38 7.68 41.96
CA HIS A 268 11.04 7.55 42.54
C HIS A 268 10.99 8.32 43.86
N ILE A 269 10.12 9.32 43.97
CA ILE A 269 9.84 10.03 45.23
C ILE A 269 8.45 9.68 45.73
N GLU A 270 8.32 9.35 47.01
CA GLU A 270 7.05 8.98 47.66
C GLU A 270 6.87 9.72 49.00
N ALA A 271 5.62 10.03 49.34
CA ALA A 271 5.24 10.60 50.64
C ALA A 271 4.31 9.65 51.41
N TYR A 272 4.54 9.48 52.71
CA TYR A 272 3.81 8.52 53.56
C TYR A 272 3.72 8.96 55.03
N VAL A 273 2.88 8.28 55.82
CA VAL A 273 2.69 8.52 57.26
C VAL A 273 2.85 7.19 58.02
N THR A 274 3.51 7.20 59.18
CA THR A 274 3.98 5.97 59.86
C THR A 274 2.91 5.11 60.56
N SER A 275 1.61 5.35 60.35
CA SER A 275 0.52 4.69 61.11
C SER A 275 -0.14 3.48 60.42
N ALA A 276 0.40 3.01 59.29
CA ALA A 276 -0.09 1.85 58.55
C ALA A 276 0.97 0.72 58.43
N LEU A 277 0.93 -0.23 59.36
CA LEU A 277 1.61 -1.53 59.18
C LEU A 277 0.87 -2.36 58.12
N LYS A 278 1.26 -2.22 56.83
CA LYS A 278 1.01 -3.26 55.81
C LYS A 278 1.95 -3.15 54.61
N LYS A 279 2.66 -4.27 54.37
CA LYS A 279 3.39 -4.67 53.15
C LYS A 279 4.34 -3.65 52.50
N ILE A 280 5.61 -3.82 52.83
CA ILE A 280 6.67 -3.71 51.82
C ILE A 280 6.44 -4.85 50.81
N GLY A 281 5.98 -4.54 49.60
CA GLY A 281 5.79 -5.51 48.51
C GLY A 281 4.33 -5.93 48.26
N GLY A 282 3.75 -5.39 47.19
CA GLY A 282 2.45 -5.74 46.62
C GLY A 282 2.04 -4.69 45.60
N ASP A 283 1.42 -5.10 44.49
CA ASP A 283 1.03 -4.18 43.42
C ASP A 283 -0.02 -3.16 43.92
N ASN A 284 0.35 -1.87 43.92
CA ASN A 284 -0.52 -0.78 44.33
C ASN A 284 -1.56 -0.49 43.24
N ASN A 285 -2.64 -1.26 43.24
CA ASN A 285 -3.86 -0.91 42.53
C ASN A 285 -4.78 -0.05 43.44
N ASP A 286 -4.18 0.95 44.08
CA ASP A 286 -4.86 1.90 45.00
C ASP A 286 -4.74 3.32 44.44
N SER A 287 -5.83 4.09 44.56
CA SER A 287 -6.10 5.33 43.80
C SER A 287 -5.39 6.58 44.34
N ALA A 288 -4.16 6.44 44.82
CA ALA A 288 -3.37 7.52 45.41
C ALA A 288 -2.17 7.88 44.51
N ASN A 289 -2.07 9.16 44.15
CA ASN A 289 -0.89 9.74 43.49
C ASN A 289 0.09 10.26 44.57
N ASN A 290 0.41 9.44 45.56
CA ASN A 290 1.32 9.84 46.65
C ASN A 290 2.80 9.64 46.30
N ASP A 291 3.09 9.27 45.05
CA ASP A 291 4.41 9.09 44.46
C ASP A 291 4.57 9.84 43.13
N TRP A 292 5.81 10.12 42.75
CA TRP A 292 6.18 10.66 41.44
C TRP A 292 7.45 10.03 40.91
N HIS A 293 7.46 9.82 39.59
CA HIS A 293 8.57 9.23 38.84
C HIS A 293 9.12 10.25 37.84
N PHE A 294 10.45 10.45 37.87
CA PHE A 294 11.16 11.31 36.91
C PHE A 294 12.51 10.70 36.54
N GLU A 295 13.10 11.14 35.43
CA GLU A 295 14.35 10.62 34.91
C GLU A 295 15.40 11.73 34.78
N VAL A 296 16.62 11.46 35.25
CA VAL A 296 17.75 12.36 35.10
C VAL A 296 18.56 11.96 33.86
N LYS A 297 18.63 12.85 32.86
CA LYS A 297 19.40 12.66 31.62
C LYS A 297 20.20 13.89 31.25
N GLU A 298 21.32 13.68 30.60
CA GLU A 298 22.06 14.75 29.92
C GLU A 298 21.33 15.22 28.66
N ASN A 299 21.65 16.43 28.22
CA ASN A 299 21.27 16.86 26.88
C ASN A 299 22.21 16.25 25.83
N ILE A 300 21.66 15.59 24.84
CA ILE A 300 22.35 15.14 23.62
C ILE A 300 21.58 15.61 22.38
N VAL A 301 22.28 15.64 21.25
CA VAL A 301 21.65 15.78 19.94
C VAL A 301 20.99 14.44 19.60
N GLU A 302 19.67 14.41 19.52
CA GLU A 302 18.94 13.22 19.11
C GLU A 302 19.03 13.07 17.58
N LYS A 303 18.84 14.17 16.82
CA LYS A 303 18.71 14.15 15.36
C LYS A 303 19.26 15.41 14.69
N ILE A 304 19.83 15.23 13.49
CA ILE A 304 20.37 16.27 12.59
C ILE A 304 19.51 16.30 11.32
N LYS A 305 19.29 17.49 10.74
CA LYS A 305 18.62 17.64 9.44
C LYS A 305 19.40 18.53 8.45
N THR A 306 19.12 18.31 7.17
CA THR A 306 19.58 19.14 6.05
C THR A 306 18.60 20.29 5.82
N ILE A 307 19.11 21.53 5.79
CA ILE A 307 18.38 22.73 5.38
C ILE A 307 18.50 22.91 3.87
N LYS A 308 19.74 22.82 3.35
CA LYS A 308 20.06 22.98 1.93
C LYS A 308 20.73 21.70 1.44
N LYS A 309 20.11 21.03 0.45
CA LYS A 309 20.60 19.76 -0.11
C LYS A 309 22.03 19.94 -0.63
N PRO A 310 23.02 19.18 -0.14
CA PRO A 310 24.39 19.22 -0.64
C PRO A 310 24.50 18.50 -1.99
N LYS A 311 25.48 18.90 -2.81
CA LYS A 311 25.76 18.32 -4.14
C LYS A 311 27.19 18.66 -4.55
N ALA A 312 27.79 17.94 -5.49
CA ALA A 312 29.12 18.28 -5.96
C ALA A 312 29.12 19.69 -6.62
N GLY A 313 30.01 20.56 -6.12
CA GLY A 313 30.08 21.97 -6.48
C GLY A 313 29.12 22.89 -5.73
N LEU A 314 28.29 22.41 -4.80
CA LEU A 314 27.36 23.22 -3.99
C LEU A 314 27.64 23.16 -2.49
N ILE A 315 27.24 24.24 -1.82
CA ILE A 315 27.16 24.30 -0.35
C ILE A 315 25.89 23.59 0.10
N GLY A 316 26.03 22.63 1.02
CA GLY A 316 24.94 22.14 1.85
C GLY A 316 24.99 22.72 3.26
N ASP A 317 23.81 22.92 3.84
CA ASP A 317 23.59 23.55 5.14
C ASP A 317 22.79 22.59 6.04
N PHE A 318 23.17 22.48 7.31
CA PHE A 318 22.66 21.51 8.27
C PHE A 318 22.44 22.15 9.65
N GLU A 319 21.46 21.64 10.41
CA GLU A 319 21.23 22.04 11.80
C GLU A 319 20.77 20.87 12.68
N ILE A 320 20.85 21.07 13.99
CA ILE A 320 20.26 20.16 14.99
C ILE A 320 18.74 20.27 14.88
N GLU A 321 18.07 19.16 14.59
CA GLU A 321 16.61 19.08 14.53
C GLU A 321 16.01 18.85 15.92
N GLU A 322 16.60 17.94 16.68
CA GLU A 322 16.06 17.51 17.97
C GLU A 322 17.17 17.27 19.00
N MET A 323 16.86 17.61 20.26
CA MET A 323 17.71 17.44 21.43
C MET A 323 16.86 16.90 22.58
N THR A 324 17.47 16.12 23.48
CA THR A 324 16.80 15.59 24.68
C THR A 324 16.15 16.68 25.54
N PHE A 325 16.73 17.89 25.56
CA PHE A 325 16.14 19.11 26.09
C PHE A 325 16.23 20.24 25.06
N LYS A 326 15.09 20.87 24.74
CA LYS A 326 15.00 21.91 23.70
C LYS A 326 15.76 23.21 24.04
N ASP A 327 15.93 23.51 25.32
CA ASP A 327 16.58 24.72 25.84
C ASP A 327 18.11 24.56 25.96
N TYR A 328 18.84 24.51 24.83
CA TYR A 328 20.30 24.37 24.86
C TYR A 328 20.98 25.44 25.73
N ASN A 329 21.74 25.00 26.73
CA ASN A 329 22.50 25.86 27.65
C ASN A 329 23.96 25.38 27.74
N VAL A 330 24.89 26.12 27.14
CA VAL A 330 26.32 25.74 27.06
C VAL A 330 26.98 25.43 28.41
N ALA A 331 26.55 26.07 29.51
CA ALA A 331 27.11 25.83 30.84
C ALA A 331 26.62 24.53 31.50
N LYS A 332 25.47 23.99 31.07
CA LYS A 332 24.89 22.73 31.55
C LYS A 332 25.10 21.57 30.58
N ASP A 333 25.03 21.88 29.29
CA ASP A 333 25.00 20.92 28.19
C ASP A 333 26.38 20.80 27.51
N GLY A 334 27.28 21.77 27.67
CA GLY A 334 28.61 21.80 27.05
C GLY A 334 28.58 22.29 25.60
N ALA A 335 29.75 22.52 25.01
CA ALA A 335 29.89 23.07 23.65
C ALA A 335 29.42 22.09 22.56
N ILE A 336 28.91 22.63 21.45
CA ILE A 336 28.57 21.87 20.24
C ILE A 336 29.81 21.72 19.35
N SER A 337 30.01 20.55 18.75
CA SER A 337 31.03 20.35 17.73
C SER A 337 30.59 19.34 16.67
N TRP A 338 30.63 19.78 15.41
CA TRP A 338 30.34 19.00 14.20
C TRP A 338 31.58 18.32 13.65
N ARG A 339 31.40 17.12 13.10
CA ARG A 339 32.43 16.35 12.41
C ARG A 339 31.84 15.64 11.20
N LEU A 340 32.31 16.04 10.01
CA LEU A 340 32.01 15.42 8.73
C LEU A 340 33.15 14.46 8.35
N THR A 341 32.82 13.22 8.02
CA THR A 341 33.73 12.18 7.52
C THR A 341 33.23 11.61 6.20
N GLY A 342 34.12 11.23 5.30
CA GLY A 342 33.81 10.78 3.95
C GLY A 342 35.01 11.04 3.01
N PRO A 343 34.80 11.16 1.69
CA PRO A 343 35.83 11.55 0.72
C PRO A 343 36.54 12.87 1.06
N GLU A 344 35.84 13.81 1.69
CA GLU A 344 36.40 15.02 2.29
C GLU A 344 35.99 15.13 3.76
N THR A 345 36.83 15.75 4.59
CA THR A 345 36.52 16.02 6.00
C THR A 345 36.09 17.46 6.25
N GLY A 346 35.46 17.69 7.39
CA GLY A 346 35.08 19.02 7.86
C GLY A 346 34.67 19.02 9.33
N GLY A 347 34.58 20.19 9.93
CA GLY A 347 34.08 20.38 11.29
C GLY A 347 33.71 21.83 11.55
N GLY A 348 33.03 22.07 12.68
CA GLY A 348 32.58 23.39 13.10
C GLY A 348 32.08 23.36 14.55
N SER A 349 31.95 24.53 15.18
CA SER A 349 31.55 24.68 16.58
C SER A 349 30.23 25.45 16.78
N GLU A 350 29.61 25.89 15.69
CA GLU A 350 28.36 26.64 15.69
C GLU A 350 27.12 25.74 15.85
N LYS A 351 25.95 26.35 16.08
CA LYS A 351 24.67 25.60 16.13
C LYS A 351 24.25 25.00 14.79
N THR A 352 24.76 25.55 13.69
CA THR A 352 24.57 25.08 12.32
C THR A 352 25.91 24.67 11.72
N PHE A 353 25.88 23.91 10.63
CA PHE A 353 27.07 23.52 9.88
C PHE A 353 26.83 23.72 8.38
N SER A 354 27.80 24.32 7.69
CA SER A 354 27.73 24.59 6.25
C SER A 354 29.03 24.13 5.58
N LYS A 355 28.93 23.44 4.45
CA LYS A 355 30.09 22.89 3.73
C LYS A 355 29.86 22.87 2.21
N LEU A 356 30.82 23.38 1.45
CA LEU A 356 30.96 23.12 0.02
C LEU A 356 31.53 21.71 -0.19
N PHE A 357 30.80 20.86 -0.92
CA PHE A 357 31.24 19.50 -1.27
C PHE A 357 31.84 19.53 -2.68
N LYS A 358 33.10 19.11 -2.83
CA LYS A 358 33.80 19.05 -4.12
C LYS A 358 33.85 17.63 -4.69
N ILE A 359 33.90 16.62 -3.83
CA ILE A 359 34.02 15.21 -4.23
C ILE A 359 32.68 14.49 -4.02
N ALA A 360 32.23 13.75 -5.03
CA ALA A 360 31.06 12.88 -4.96
C ALA A 360 31.34 11.59 -4.14
N GLY A 361 30.32 11.04 -3.50
CA GLY A 361 30.40 9.87 -2.64
C GLY A 361 29.58 10.00 -1.36
N GLU A 362 29.71 9.02 -0.47
CA GLU A 362 28.98 8.94 0.80
C GLU A 362 29.74 9.65 1.93
N TYR A 363 29.03 10.44 2.72
CA TYR A 363 29.55 11.18 3.85
C TYR A 363 28.67 10.97 5.09
N THR A 364 29.29 10.92 6.26
CA THR A 364 28.60 10.90 7.56
C THR A 364 28.84 12.25 8.26
N LEU A 365 27.77 12.98 8.56
CA LEU A 365 27.80 14.17 9.41
C LEU A 365 27.37 13.79 10.82
N SER A 366 28.32 13.85 11.75
CA SER A 366 28.09 13.68 13.18
C SER A 366 28.15 15.02 13.92
N CYS A 367 27.45 15.10 15.05
CA CYS A 367 27.47 16.24 15.95
C CYS A 367 27.73 15.75 17.37
N THR A 368 28.37 16.56 18.20
CA THR A 368 28.63 16.28 19.61
C THR A 368 28.19 17.45 20.48
N MET A 369 27.77 17.18 21.71
CA MET A 369 27.34 18.18 22.69
C MET A 369 28.00 17.89 24.04
N GLY A 370 28.90 18.77 24.48
CA GLY A 370 29.75 18.53 25.65
C GLY A 370 30.64 17.28 25.49
N GLY A 371 31.04 16.95 24.26
CA GLY A 371 31.79 15.74 23.93
C GLY A 371 30.95 14.46 23.81
N ARG A 372 29.63 14.51 24.08
CA ARG A 372 28.71 13.38 23.91
C ARG A 372 28.25 13.31 22.46
N ALA A 373 28.34 12.13 21.84
CA ALA A 373 27.92 11.92 20.45
C ALA A 373 26.41 12.10 20.26
N CYS A 374 26.01 12.59 19.08
CA CYS A 374 24.64 12.51 18.62
C CYS A 374 24.20 11.05 18.50
N LYS A 375 22.91 10.79 18.76
CA LYS A 375 22.33 9.46 18.69
C LYS A 375 22.21 8.96 17.26
N GLU A 376 21.79 9.82 16.34
CA GLU A 376 21.63 9.54 14.91
C GLU A 376 22.53 10.50 14.09
N PRO A 377 23.74 10.06 13.69
CA PRO A 377 24.51 10.74 12.65
C PRO A 377 23.72 10.78 11.33
N LEU A 378 23.93 11.84 10.54
CA LEU A 378 23.27 12.02 9.26
C LEU A 378 24.16 11.49 8.12
N GLU A 379 23.71 10.43 7.44
CA GLU A 379 24.33 9.96 6.20
C GLU A 379 23.89 10.82 5.00
N ILE A 380 24.83 11.13 4.11
CA ILE A 380 24.71 12.12 3.04
C ILE A 380 25.38 11.56 1.77
N SER A 381 24.57 11.25 0.75
CA SER A 381 25.07 10.87 -0.58
C SER A 381 25.24 12.11 -1.46
N ILE A 382 26.46 12.36 -1.94
CA ILE A 382 26.79 13.47 -2.84
C ILE A 382 26.95 12.95 -4.26
N VAL A 383 26.07 13.38 -5.16
CA VAL A 383 26.18 13.11 -6.60
C VAL A 383 26.88 14.25 -7.34
N ALA A 384 27.57 13.91 -8.43
CA ALA A 384 28.10 14.86 -9.40
C ALA A 384 27.22 14.86 -10.67
N PRO A 385 26.86 16.03 -11.22
CA PRO A 385 26.02 16.12 -12.41
C PRO A 385 26.72 15.53 -13.64
N ILE A 386 26.01 14.72 -14.43
CA ILE A 386 26.53 14.08 -15.66
C ILE A 386 25.48 14.04 -16.77
N ILE A 387 25.89 14.23 -18.03
CA ILE A 387 25.03 14.04 -19.22
C ILE A 387 25.22 12.66 -19.83
N ASN A 388 24.08 12.03 -20.12
CA ASN A 388 23.96 10.76 -20.86
C ASN A 388 23.85 11.07 -22.35
N VAL A 389 25.00 11.39 -22.97
CA VAL A 389 25.12 11.91 -24.35
C VAL A 389 24.27 11.14 -25.36
N ASP A 390 24.40 9.81 -25.38
CA ASP A 390 23.74 8.91 -26.34
C ASP A 390 22.21 8.81 -26.17
N LYS A 391 21.64 9.37 -25.09
CA LYS A 391 20.19 9.41 -24.81
C LYS A 391 19.55 10.75 -25.18
N CYS A 392 20.36 11.80 -25.41
CA CYS A 392 19.88 13.10 -25.84
C CYS A 392 19.45 13.04 -27.32
N LYS A 393 18.36 13.73 -27.69
CA LYS A 393 17.79 13.69 -29.05
C LYS A 393 16.77 14.79 -29.31
N TRP A 394 16.48 15.04 -30.58
CA TRP A 394 15.36 15.85 -31.04
C TRP A 394 14.13 14.96 -31.24
N ILE A 395 12.95 15.42 -30.81
CA ILE A 395 11.69 14.67 -30.88
C ILE A 395 10.47 15.55 -31.18
N ASP A 396 9.37 14.93 -31.61
CA ASP A 396 8.04 15.52 -31.45
C ASP A 396 7.57 15.33 -29.99
N LYS A 397 7.02 16.39 -29.38
CA LYS A 397 6.44 16.30 -28.03
C LYS A 397 4.93 16.18 -28.16
N ASP A 398 4.46 14.97 -28.43
CA ASP A 398 3.05 14.65 -28.75
C ASP A 398 2.28 14.00 -27.58
N ASN A 399 2.87 13.97 -26.38
CA ASN A 399 2.34 13.30 -25.18
C ASN A 399 2.12 11.78 -25.33
N GLY A 400 2.64 11.12 -26.38
CA GLY A 400 2.33 9.71 -26.65
C GLY A 400 3.42 8.87 -27.30
N SER A 401 4.12 9.37 -28.33
CA SER A 401 5.07 8.59 -29.13
C SER A 401 6.53 9.07 -28.99
N GLY A 402 6.79 10.38 -29.00
CA GLY A 402 8.16 10.92 -28.86
C GLY A 402 9.10 10.49 -30.00
N ASN A 403 8.61 10.57 -31.24
CA ASN A 403 9.33 10.17 -32.45
C ASN A 403 10.60 11.00 -32.60
N ILE A 404 11.68 10.38 -33.08
CA ILE A 404 12.95 11.09 -33.33
C ILE A 404 12.80 11.95 -34.57
N ILE A 405 13.01 13.26 -34.43
CA ILE A 405 13.02 14.20 -35.56
C ILE A 405 14.46 14.35 -36.04
N THR A 406 14.74 13.97 -37.29
CA THR A 406 16.06 14.18 -37.93
C THR A 406 16.06 15.32 -38.94
N LYS A 407 14.87 15.75 -39.40
CA LYS A 407 14.66 16.88 -40.31
C LYS A 407 13.56 17.78 -39.78
N ALA A 408 13.69 19.10 -39.93
CA ALA A 408 12.61 20.05 -39.69
C ALA A 408 12.70 21.27 -40.62
N GLY A 409 11.58 21.96 -40.80
CA GLY A 409 11.44 23.16 -41.61
C GLY A 409 11.25 24.44 -40.81
N GLN A 410 11.12 25.55 -41.53
CA GLN A 410 10.85 26.86 -40.96
C GLN A 410 9.49 26.89 -40.23
N ASN A 411 9.45 27.61 -39.10
CA ASN A 411 8.30 27.79 -38.20
C ASN A 411 7.75 26.49 -37.59
N GLN A 412 8.47 25.37 -37.72
CA GLN A 412 8.10 24.09 -37.12
C GLN A 412 8.50 24.04 -35.64
N GLU A 413 7.59 23.55 -34.81
CA GLU A 413 7.82 23.23 -33.40
C GLU A 413 8.42 21.83 -33.26
N VAL A 414 9.62 21.76 -32.71
CA VAL A 414 10.31 20.53 -32.30
C VAL A 414 10.56 20.57 -30.78
N CYS A 415 11.11 19.51 -30.22
CA CYS A 415 11.52 19.50 -28.82
C CYS A 415 12.84 18.74 -28.67
N LEU A 416 13.81 19.33 -27.97
CA LEU A 416 14.99 18.58 -27.53
C LEU A 416 14.68 17.86 -26.21
N PHE A 417 15.08 16.59 -26.15
CA PHE A 417 15.15 15.78 -24.95
C PHE A 417 16.60 15.70 -24.50
N LEU A 418 16.87 16.17 -23.29
CA LEU A 418 18.17 16.12 -22.65
C LEU A 418 18.11 15.09 -21.52
N SER A 419 19.05 14.15 -21.49
CA SER A 419 19.15 13.12 -20.45
C SER A 419 20.46 13.24 -19.68
N GLY A 420 20.40 13.15 -18.36
CA GLY A 420 21.56 13.25 -17.50
C GLY A 420 21.18 13.17 -16.03
N ASP A 421 22.10 12.69 -15.21
CA ASP A 421 21.84 12.33 -13.82
C ASP A 421 22.34 13.39 -12.84
N GLY A 422 21.49 13.71 -11.88
CA GLY A 422 21.72 14.76 -10.90
C GLY A 422 21.81 16.13 -11.55
N LEU A 423 20.84 16.54 -12.38
CA LEU A 423 20.79 17.90 -12.97
C LEU A 423 19.87 18.88 -12.21
N ASP A 424 19.30 18.46 -11.07
CA ASP A 424 18.37 19.24 -10.25
C ASP A 424 19.04 20.30 -9.36
N ASN A 425 18.33 21.39 -9.08
CA ASN A 425 18.75 22.45 -8.16
C ASN A 425 20.06 23.16 -8.57
N GLU A 426 20.22 23.43 -9.87
CA GLU A 426 21.37 24.12 -10.48
C GLU A 426 20.92 25.25 -11.41
N ASN A 427 21.76 26.29 -11.55
CA ASN A 427 21.59 27.31 -12.57
C ASN A 427 22.26 26.86 -13.87
N LEU A 428 21.46 26.59 -14.90
CA LEU A 428 21.88 25.93 -16.14
C LEU A 428 21.64 26.81 -17.37
N THR A 429 22.51 26.70 -18.37
CA THR A 429 22.29 27.27 -19.71
C THR A 429 22.36 26.18 -20.76
N LEU A 430 21.26 26.03 -21.50
CA LEU A 430 21.13 25.23 -22.70
C LEU A 430 21.51 26.09 -23.92
N ASN A 431 22.41 25.59 -24.75
CA ASN A 431 22.80 26.25 -26.00
C ASN A 431 22.50 25.35 -27.19
N ILE A 432 22.02 25.92 -28.29
CA ILE A 432 21.85 25.25 -29.59
C ILE A 432 22.75 25.94 -30.60
N TYR A 433 23.52 25.14 -31.33
CA TYR A 433 24.47 25.58 -32.33
C TYR A 433 24.17 24.94 -33.68
N ASP A 434 24.47 25.69 -34.73
CA ASP A 434 24.66 25.16 -36.08
C ASP A 434 26.13 24.74 -36.25
N ASP A 435 26.38 23.71 -37.05
CA ASP A 435 27.70 23.07 -37.21
C ASP A 435 27.97 22.81 -38.70
N ASP A 436 28.43 23.85 -39.40
CA ASP A 436 28.61 23.84 -40.85
C ASP A 436 30.09 23.75 -41.26
N THR A 437 30.38 24.02 -42.53
CA THR A 437 31.76 23.98 -43.07
C THR A 437 32.64 25.18 -42.67
N LEU A 438 32.04 26.25 -42.14
CA LEU A 438 32.69 27.46 -41.63
C LEU A 438 32.87 27.40 -40.10
N GLY A 439 32.04 26.64 -39.39
CA GLY A 439 32.29 26.18 -38.03
C GLY A 439 31.03 26.07 -37.17
N LYS A 440 31.21 26.35 -35.88
CA LYS A 440 30.16 26.22 -34.86
C LYS A 440 29.56 27.59 -34.51
N THR A 441 28.32 27.85 -34.93
CA THR A 441 27.62 29.13 -34.75
C THR A 441 26.51 29.01 -33.70
N LEU A 442 26.43 29.91 -32.72
CA LEU A 442 25.38 29.88 -31.67
C LEU A 442 24.06 30.47 -32.21
N VAL A 443 23.05 29.63 -32.41
CA VAL A 443 21.75 30.08 -32.95
C VAL A 443 20.74 30.40 -31.85
N TYR A 444 20.74 29.67 -30.73
CA TYR A 444 19.79 29.84 -29.62
C TYR A 444 20.42 29.53 -28.25
N THR A 445 19.98 30.22 -27.20
CA THR A 445 20.41 30.01 -25.81
C THR A 445 19.25 30.20 -24.84
N PHE A 446 19.22 29.42 -23.76
CA PHE A 446 18.21 29.50 -22.71
C PHE A 446 18.79 29.19 -21.32
N THR A 447 18.62 30.10 -20.37
CA THR A 447 19.12 29.97 -18.98
C THR A 447 17.97 29.79 -18.02
N PHE A 448 18.08 28.84 -17.09
CA PHE A 448 17.04 28.54 -16.09
C PHE A 448 17.61 27.93 -14.81
N ASP A 449 16.88 28.06 -13.71
CA ASP A 449 17.13 27.29 -12.48
C ASP A 449 16.37 25.96 -12.53
N SER A 450 17.12 24.86 -12.48
CA SER A 450 16.57 23.52 -12.45
C SER A 450 16.04 23.15 -11.06
N ASN A 451 15.22 22.10 -11.00
CA ASN A 451 14.60 21.60 -9.77
C ASN A 451 14.50 20.08 -9.80
N ASP A 452 13.99 19.45 -8.74
CA ASP A 452 13.88 17.99 -8.60
C ASP A 452 13.26 17.24 -9.82
N LYS A 453 12.41 17.89 -10.66
CA LYS A 453 11.87 17.29 -11.90
C LYS A 453 12.90 17.10 -13.01
N HIS A 454 13.99 17.85 -12.97
CA HIS A 454 15.06 17.85 -13.98
C HIS A 454 16.15 16.83 -13.65
N LYS A 455 16.06 16.15 -12.50
CA LYS A 455 17.11 15.30 -11.93
C LYS A 455 17.70 14.27 -12.90
N SER A 456 16.88 13.68 -13.77
CA SER A 456 17.26 12.66 -14.76
C SER A 456 17.26 13.15 -16.22
N GLY A 457 17.06 14.46 -16.42
CA GLY A 457 16.85 15.07 -17.73
C GLY A 457 15.55 15.87 -17.84
N PHE A 458 15.32 16.49 -18.99
CA PHE A 458 14.13 17.30 -19.27
C PHE A 458 13.86 17.48 -20.78
N TYR A 459 12.69 18.01 -21.10
CA TYR A 459 12.23 18.32 -22.46
C TYR A 459 12.09 19.82 -22.64
N HIS A 460 12.80 20.41 -23.59
CA HIS A 460 12.71 21.84 -23.93
C HIS A 460 12.08 22.02 -25.33
N PRO A 461 10.89 22.63 -25.44
CA PRO A 461 10.31 23.00 -26.73
C PRO A 461 11.18 24.02 -27.47
N PHE A 462 11.29 23.89 -28.78
CA PHE A 462 12.12 24.74 -29.63
C PHE A 462 11.42 24.95 -30.98
N THR A 463 11.35 26.20 -31.43
CA THR A 463 10.72 26.56 -32.72
C THR A 463 11.79 27.11 -33.64
N ILE A 464 11.84 26.64 -34.88
CA ILE A 464 12.81 27.09 -35.88
C ILE A 464 12.30 28.38 -36.51
N THR A 465 12.56 29.52 -35.86
CA THR A 465 12.10 30.85 -36.32
C THR A 465 12.93 31.38 -37.50
N GLU A 466 12.41 32.40 -38.20
CA GLU A 466 13.16 33.13 -39.23
C GLU A 466 14.51 33.67 -38.71
N ASP A 467 14.58 34.12 -37.44
CA ASP A 467 15.84 34.57 -36.84
C ASP A 467 16.90 33.44 -36.76
N ILE A 468 16.47 32.19 -36.56
CA ILE A 468 17.36 31.02 -36.55
C ILE A 468 17.79 30.68 -37.98
N ILE A 469 16.85 30.68 -38.93
CA ILE A 469 17.14 30.50 -40.36
C ILE A 469 18.11 31.57 -40.89
N THR A 470 17.95 32.82 -40.44
CA THR A 470 18.82 33.94 -40.81
C THR A 470 20.24 33.72 -40.27
N LYS A 471 20.40 33.30 -39.01
CA LYS A 471 21.73 33.01 -38.44
C LYS A 471 22.44 31.82 -39.12
N ILE A 472 21.69 30.80 -39.55
CA ILE A 472 22.22 29.70 -40.37
C ILE A 472 22.74 30.27 -41.70
N LYS A 473 21.91 31.04 -42.42
CA LYS A 473 22.25 31.64 -43.73
C LYS A 473 23.39 32.66 -43.68
N GLU A 474 23.47 33.48 -42.64
CA GLU A 474 24.50 34.52 -42.49
C GLU A 474 25.90 33.96 -42.22
N ASN A 475 26.00 32.73 -41.69
CA ASN A 475 27.26 32.15 -41.25
C ASN A 475 27.65 30.85 -41.97
N GLY A 476 26.76 30.28 -42.82
CA GLY A 476 26.96 29.03 -43.54
C GLY A 476 27.08 29.16 -45.06
N THR A 477 27.33 28.03 -45.74
CA THR A 477 27.58 27.95 -47.19
C THR A 477 26.49 27.23 -47.99
N ALA A 478 25.36 26.89 -47.38
CA ALA A 478 24.31 26.08 -47.99
C ALA A 478 22.91 26.46 -47.46
N ASP A 479 21.87 26.11 -48.21
CA ASP A 479 20.47 26.36 -47.86
C ASP A 479 19.90 25.39 -46.78
N TYR A 480 20.78 24.83 -45.95
CA TYR A 480 20.45 23.94 -44.82
C TYR A 480 21.40 24.15 -43.64
N GLY A 481 20.93 23.84 -42.43
CA GLY A 481 21.73 23.84 -41.19
C GLY A 481 21.71 22.49 -40.47
N ASP A 482 22.76 22.15 -39.74
CA ASP A 482 22.91 20.90 -38.99
C ASP A 482 22.98 21.22 -37.47
N LEU A 483 21.81 21.27 -36.81
CA LEU A 483 21.70 21.77 -35.44
C LEU A 483 22.00 20.71 -34.36
N PHE A 484 22.78 21.09 -33.36
CA PHE A 484 23.01 20.29 -32.14
C PHE A 484 22.93 21.15 -30.87
N PHE A 485 22.77 20.52 -29.69
CA PHE A 485 22.70 21.24 -28.42
C PHE A 485 23.75 20.80 -27.40
N ASN A 486 24.00 21.63 -26.38
CA ASN A 486 24.80 21.30 -25.21
C ASN A 486 24.29 22.03 -23.95
N ILE A 487 24.78 21.67 -22.76
CA ILE A 487 24.35 22.29 -21.50
C ILE A 487 25.52 22.59 -20.57
N VAL A 488 25.57 23.82 -20.06
CA VAL A 488 26.61 24.28 -19.14
C VAL A 488 25.99 24.74 -17.82
N ARG A 489 26.82 24.76 -16.77
CA ARG A 489 26.41 25.16 -15.43
C ARG A 489 27.03 26.51 -15.09
N ASN A 490 26.18 27.48 -14.83
CA ASN A 490 26.64 28.83 -14.53
C ASN A 490 27.06 28.90 -13.06
N ASN A 491 28.14 29.64 -12.77
CA ASN A 491 28.57 30.03 -11.43
C ASN A 491 29.21 28.94 -10.53
N VAL A 492 29.91 27.93 -11.08
CA VAL A 492 30.76 27.01 -10.30
C VAL A 492 32.04 26.57 -11.03
N ASP A 493 33.08 26.27 -10.24
CA ASP A 493 34.34 25.68 -10.72
C ASP A 493 34.17 24.25 -11.28
N LEU A 494 33.13 23.53 -10.82
CA LEU A 494 32.87 22.13 -11.18
C LEU A 494 31.73 22.03 -12.21
N GLN A 495 32.10 21.96 -13.48
CA GLN A 495 31.19 21.82 -14.61
C GLN A 495 30.51 20.45 -14.70
N ILE A 496 29.38 20.38 -15.41
CA ILE A 496 28.64 19.13 -15.65
C ILE A 496 29.50 18.19 -16.49
N LYS A 497 29.68 16.96 -16.03
CA LYS A 497 30.43 15.94 -16.78
C LYS A 497 29.69 15.63 -18.09
N ASN A 498 30.39 15.73 -19.21
CA ASN A 498 29.84 15.62 -20.58
C ASN A 498 28.86 16.73 -21.01
N GLY A 499 28.62 17.77 -20.21
CA GLY A 499 27.69 18.85 -20.58
C GLY A 499 28.15 19.69 -21.79
N ASP A 500 29.47 19.75 -22.00
CA ASP A 500 30.14 20.46 -23.08
C ASP A 500 29.97 19.80 -24.47
N LYS A 501 29.64 18.50 -24.50
CA LYS A 501 29.62 17.67 -25.71
C LYS A 501 28.48 18.05 -26.66
N LYS A 502 28.60 17.63 -27.93
CA LYS A 502 27.48 17.66 -28.88
C LYS A 502 26.45 16.63 -28.41
N LEU A 503 25.22 17.06 -28.13
CA LEU A 503 24.14 16.22 -27.60
C LEU A 503 23.09 15.98 -28.69
N GLY A 504 22.73 14.72 -28.88
CA GLY A 504 21.87 14.26 -29.97
C GLY A 504 22.58 14.19 -31.33
N GLU A 505 21.95 13.50 -32.27
CA GLU A 505 22.28 13.64 -33.69
C GLU A 505 21.87 15.03 -34.21
N PHE A 506 22.45 15.45 -35.34
CA PHE A 506 22.10 16.72 -35.96
C PHE A 506 20.64 16.75 -36.40
N LEU A 507 19.91 17.79 -36.00
CA LEU A 507 18.62 18.14 -36.59
C LEU A 507 18.89 18.94 -37.86
N LYS A 508 18.59 18.32 -39.01
CA LYS A 508 18.73 18.96 -40.31
C LYS A 508 17.61 19.97 -40.53
N VAL A 509 17.96 21.24 -40.68
CA VAL A 509 17.02 22.29 -41.03
C VAL A 509 17.08 22.53 -42.53
N THR A 510 15.96 22.37 -43.24
CA THR A 510 15.86 22.57 -44.70
C THR A 510 14.77 23.59 -45.03
N LEU A 511 14.83 24.17 -46.23
CA LEU A 511 13.83 25.11 -46.77
C LEU A 511 12.89 24.45 -47.80
N ASP A 512 13.22 23.26 -48.30
CA ASP A 512 12.41 22.56 -49.31
C ASP A 512 11.16 21.91 -48.69
N PRO A 513 10.00 21.95 -49.38
CA PRO A 513 8.81 21.21 -48.96
C PRO A 513 8.96 19.71 -49.26
N GLU A 514 8.82 18.88 -48.22
CA GLU A 514 8.97 17.42 -48.33
C GLU A 514 7.83 16.73 -47.56
N ILE A 515 7.15 15.78 -48.21
CA ILE A 515 6.13 14.94 -47.58
C ILE A 515 6.83 13.75 -46.94
N ILE A 516 6.82 13.68 -45.62
CA ILE A 516 7.56 12.65 -44.88
C ILE A 516 6.74 11.37 -44.73
N ASN A 517 5.44 11.48 -44.48
CA ASN A 517 4.55 10.33 -44.37
C ASN A 517 3.08 10.70 -44.59
N ALA A 518 2.28 9.77 -45.11
CA ALA A 518 0.83 9.92 -45.26
C ALA A 518 0.13 8.55 -45.15
N TYR A 519 -0.81 8.39 -44.22
CA TYR A 519 -1.41 7.09 -43.91
C TYR A 519 -2.73 7.21 -43.14
N PHE A 520 -3.56 6.16 -43.19
CA PHE A 520 -4.78 6.08 -42.38
C PHE A 520 -4.48 5.63 -40.95
N CYS A 521 -5.18 6.19 -39.96
CA CYS A 521 -4.91 6.04 -38.53
C CYS A 521 -6.17 6.06 -37.63
N ASP A 522 -6.00 5.86 -36.32
CA ASP A 522 -7.02 6.20 -35.32
C ASP A 522 -7.00 7.69 -34.93
N ALA A 523 -8.06 8.16 -34.24
CA ALA A 523 -8.32 9.58 -33.98
C ALA A 523 -7.19 10.35 -33.26
N ASN A 524 -6.29 9.64 -32.60
CA ASN A 524 -5.18 10.20 -31.82
C ASN A 524 -3.81 9.95 -32.49
N ASP A 525 -3.80 9.47 -33.75
CA ASP A 525 -2.63 8.93 -34.44
C ASP A 525 -1.78 7.98 -33.57
N THR A 526 -2.44 7.11 -32.83
CA THR A 526 -1.70 6.15 -32.01
C THR A 526 -1.36 4.89 -32.82
N LYS A 527 -2.05 4.60 -33.93
CA LYS A 527 -1.74 3.52 -34.90
C LYS A 527 -2.10 3.93 -36.32
N GLN A 528 -1.32 3.43 -37.27
CA GLN A 528 -1.76 3.20 -38.65
C GLN A 528 -2.83 2.09 -38.69
N ILE A 529 -3.83 2.23 -39.56
CA ILE A 529 -4.94 1.28 -39.76
C ILE A 529 -4.88 0.75 -41.19
N LEU A 530 -4.32 -0.44 -41.37
CA LEU A 530 -4.25 -1.11 -42.67
C LEU A 530 -5.53 -1.89 -43.02
N ILE A 531 -6.37 -2.21 -42.02
CA ILE A 531 -7.63 -2.96 -42.21
C ILE A 531 -8.70 -2.40 -41.26
N SER A 532 -9.90 -2.08 -41.76
CA SER A 532 -11.01 -1.56 -40.96
C SER A 532 -12.39 -2.02 -41.46
N ALA A 533 -13.39 -2.02 -40.57
CA ALA A 533 -14.78 -2.26 -40.96
C ALA A 533 -15.42 -0.97 -41.48
N LEU A 534 -16.36 -1.07 -42.42
CA LEU A 534 -17.08 0.10 -42.99
C LEU A 534 -17.95 0.89 -42.01
N ASN A 535 -18.12 0.42 -40.78
CA ASN A 535 -18.77 1.13 -39.67
C ASN A 535 -17.80 1.56 -38.56
N GLY A 536 -16.49 1.41 -38.77
CA GLY A 536 -15.45 1.87 -37.84
C GLY A 536 -15.16 3.37 -37.96
N ALA A 537 -14.46 3.92 -36.98
CA ALA A 537 -13.87 5.26 -37.11
C ALA A 537 -12.51 5.14 -37.82
N LEU A 538 -12.29 5.96 -38.84
CA LEU A 538 -11.05 6.02 -39.62
C LEU A 538 -10.63 7.48 -39.81
N TYR A 539 -9.34 7.74 -39.66
CA TYR A 539 -8.73 9.05 -39.86
C TYR A 539 -7.60 8.93 -40.88
N PHE A 540 -7.18 10.03 -41.47
CA PHE A 540 -6.03 10.12 -42.37
C PHE A 540 -5.05 11.17 -41.83
N LYS A 541 -3.79 10.79 -41.66
CA LYS A 541 -2.70 11.66 -41.22
C LYS A 541 -1.76 11.97 -42.39
N ILE A 542 -1.24 13.20 -42.40
CA ILE A 542 -0.11 13.62 -43.22
C ILE A 542 0.93 14.27 -42.28
N TYR A 543 2.22 13.97 -42.49
CA TYR A 543 3.35 14.67 -41.88
C TYR A 543 4.28 15.22 -42.97
N ALA A 544 4.61 16.50 -42.90
CA ALA A 544 5.42 17.21 -43.89
C ALA A 544 6.21 18.37 -43.29
N ILE A 545 7.37 18.67 -43.87
CA ILE A 545 8.22 19.81 -43.50
C ILE A 545 8.07 20.97 -44.50
N ASN A 546 8.26 22.21 -44.04
CA ASN A 546 7.99 23.44 -44.81
C ASN A 546 6.56 23.55 -45.37
N MET A 547 5.61 22.90 -44.69
CA MET A 547 4.18 22.91 -45.00
C MET A 547 3.31 23.55 -43.90
N VAL A 548 3.88 23.95 -42.76
CA VAL A 548 3.19 24.61 -41.64
C VAL A 548 2.32 25.77 -42.13
N ASP A 549 1.10 25.87 -41.60
CA ASP A 549 0.04 26.83 -41.98
C ASP A 549 -0.46 26.75 -43.45
N LYS A 550 0.14 25.94 -44.34
CA LYS A 550 -0.41 25.70 -45.68
C LYS A 550 -1.65 24.83 -45.62
N LYS A 551 -2.57 25.05 -46.57
CA LYS A 551 -3.85 24.37 -46.68
C LYS A 551 -3.81 23.31 -47.78
N VAL A 552 -4.57 22.23 -47.61
CA VAL A 552 -4.70 21.14 -48.57
C VAL A 552 -6.16 20.73 -48.77
N GLU A 553 -6.44 20.14 -49.92
CA GLU A 553 -7.65 19.34 -50.19
C GLU A 553 -7.26 17.86 -50.26
N ILE A 554 -8.00 17.00 -49.57
CA ILE A 554 -7.74 15.57 -49.47
C ILE A 554 -8.94 14.84 -50.08
N ASN A 555 -8.72 14.14 -51.18
CA ASN A 555 -9.73 13.38 -51.92
C ASN A 555 -9.55 11.88 -51.67
N PHE A 556 -10.49 11.28 -50.94
CA PHE A 556 -10.53 9.86 -50.63
C PHE A 556 -11.23 9.08 -51.72
N LEU A 557 -10.53 8.14 -52.34
CA LEU A 557 -11.02 7.39 -53.49
C LEU A 557 -10.90 5.88 -53.26
N THR A 558 -11.89 5.14 -53.76
CA THR A 558 -11.86 3.67 -53.72
C THR A 558 -11.19 3.15 -54.97
N GLU A 559 -10.31 2.15 -54.81
CA GLU A 559 -9.44 1.64 -55.87
C GLU A 559 -9.87 0.24 -56.36
N SER A 560 -9.78 0.02 -57.68
CA SER A 560 -10.11 -1.23 -58.37
C SER A 560 -8.91 -2.18 -58.52
N ASP A 561 -9.15 -3.48 -58.77
CA ASP A 561 -8.11 -4.55 -58.79
C ASP A 561 -7.19 -4.54 -60.04
N ALA A 562 -6.74 -3.36 -60.50
CA ALA A 562 -5.82 -3.22 -61.63
C ALA A 562 -4.36 -3.64 -61.30
N TYR A 563 -3.53 -3.77 -62.34
CA TYR A 563 -2.08 -4.00 -62.22
C TYR A 563 -1.34 -2.64 -62.22
N TRP A 564 -0.55 -2.36 -61.19
CA TRP A 564 0.21 -1.11 -61.06
C TRP A 564 1.57 -1.12 -61.77
N SER A 565 1.97 0.03 -62.32
CA SER A 565 3.27 0.24 -62.97
C SER A 565 3.88 1.65 -62.75
N TRP A 566 3.38 2.39 -61.75
CA TRP A 566 3.85 3.74 -61.41
C TRP A 566 4.89 3.71 -60.26
N LYS A 567 5.52 4.86 -59.98
CA LYS A 567 6.36 5.04 -58.78
C LYS A 567 5.52 4.85 -57.51
N ASP A 568 6.09 4.23 -56.48
CA ASP A 568 5.46 4.02 -55.17
C ASP A 568 6.17 4.86 -54.09
N GLU A 569 6.22 6.18 -54.32
CA GLU A 569 7.04 7.16 -53.58
C GLU A 569 6.20 8.40 -53.21
N LEU A 570 6.41 8.97 -52.00
CA LEU A 570 5.74 10.20 -51.55
C LEU A 570 6.46 11.45 -52.08
N GLU A 571 6.36 11.69 -53.38
CA GLU A 571 6.91 12.89 -54.04
C GLU A 571 5.81 13.94 -54.29
N LEU A 572 6.20 15.23 -54.32
CA LEU A 572 5.34 16.31 -54.82
C LEU A 572 5.42 16.34 -56.35
N ASP A 573 4.26 16.28 -57.01
CA ASP A 573 4.10 16.18 -58.47
C ASP A 573 2.95 17.13 -58.91
N ASP A 574 2.75 17.31 -60.22
CA ASP A 574 1.58 18.08 -60.70
C ASP A 574 0.28 17.33 -60.36
N PHE A 575 -0.70 18.08 -59.84
CA PHE A 575 -1.94 17.51 -59.36
C PHE A 575 -2.89 17.07 -60.48
N GLU A 576 -2.87 17.71 -61.66
CA GLU A 576 -3.70 17.26 -62.77
C GLU A 576 -3.09 15.99 -63.41
N ASP A 577 -1.76 15.86 -63.45
CA ASP A 577 -1.07 14.61 -63.76
C ASP A 577 -1.39 13.51 -62.73
N ILE A 578 -1.32 13.79 -61.43
CA ILE A 578 -1.74 12.82 -60.39
C ILE A 578 -3.20 12.41 -60.58
N LYS A 579 -4.11 13.38 -60.76
CA LYS A 579 -5.55 13.16 -60.95
C LYS A 579 -5.87 12.38 -62.21
N SER A 580 -5.07 12.52 -63.28
CA SER A 580 -5.20 11.71 -64.49
C SER A 580 -4.95 10.22 -64.22
N LYS A 581 -4.04 9.88 -63.30
CA LYS A 581 -3.73 8.49 -62.88
C LYS A 581 -4.96 7.83 -62.21
N PHE A 582 -5.85 8.61 -61.61
CA PHE A 582 -7.06 8.13 -60.93
C PHE A 582 -8.36 8.42 -61.69
N SER A 583 -8.32 8.65 -63.01
CA SER A 583 -9.51 9.04 -63.80
C SER A 583 -10.69 8.07 -63.74
N ASP A 584 -10.39 6.78 -63.58
CA ASP A 584 -11.37 5.69 -63.59
C ASP A 584 -11.90 5.38 -62.17
N GLU A 585 -11.29 5.97 -61.14
CA GLU A 585 -11.59 5.67 -59.74
C GLU A 585 -12.57 6.67 -59.11
N ARG A 586 -13.40 6.17 -58.19
CA ARG A 586 -14.46 6.98 -57.59
C ARG A 586 -13.97 7.69 -56.33
N ILE A 587 -13.94 9.03 -56.37
CA ILE A 587 -13.88 9.86 -55.17
C ILE A 587 -15.15 9.64 -54.33
N THR A 588 -14.96 9.28 -53.08
CA THR A 588 -16.01 8.98 -52.10
C THR A 588 -16.19 10.07 -51.05
N ASP A 589 -15.13 10.74 -50.63
CA ASP A 589 -15.18 11.84 -49.66
C ASP A 589 -14.05 12.84 -49.92
N THR A 590 -14.29 14.11 -49.61
CA THR A 590 -13.31 15.20 -49.77
C THR A 590 -13.26 16.02 -48.49
N LYS A 591 -12.05 16.34 -48.03
CA LYS A 591 -11.80 17.19 -46.85
C LYS A 591 -10.87 18.34 -47.23
N THR A 592 -10.91 19.43 -46.46
CA THR A 592 -9.85 20.43 -46.46
C THR A 592 -9.27 20.55 -45.06
N ALA A 593 -7.96 20.80 -44.97
CA ALA A 593 -7.24 20.92 -43.71
C ALA A 593 -6.03 21.84 -43.86
N THR A 594 -5.46 22.26 -42.72
CA THR A 594 -4.27 23.11 -42.65
C THR A 594 -3.25 22.44 -41.75
N PHE A 595 -1.97 22.42 -42.16
CA PHE A 595 -0.90 21.85 -41.36
C PHE A 595 -0.70 22.65 -40.06
N ASN A 596 -0.64 21.95 -38.94
CA ASN A 596 -0.38 22.54 -37.63
C ASN A 596 1.10 22.98 -37.48
N LYS A 597 1.46 23.59 -36.35
CA LYS A 597 2.85 24.01 -36.05
C LYS A 597 3.87 22.89 -35.96
N LYS A 598 3.45 21.62 -35.90
CA LYS A 598 4.33 20.45 -35.99
C LYS A 598 4.56 19.98 -37.42
N GLY A 599 3.84 20.51 -38.42
CA GLY A 599 3.87 19.99 -39.78
C GLY A 599 2.92 18.81 -40.01
N GLU A 600 1.86 18.68 -39.20
CA GLU A 600 0.92 17.55 -39.27
C GLU A 600 -0.51 17.98 -39.66
N ILE A 601 -1.22 17.07 -40.31
CA ILE A 601 -2.68 17.09 -40.52
C ILE A 601 -3.26 15.78 -40.02
N ILE A 602 -4.43 15.80 -39.38
CA ILE A 602 -5.26 14.62 -39.14
C ILE A 602 -6.74 14.95 -39.42
N VAL A 603 -7.41 14.15 -40.26
CA VAL A 603 -8.83 14.37 -40.63
C VAL A 603 -9.64 13.07 -40.55
N PRO A 604 -10.92 13.11 -40.11
CA PRO A 604 -11.81 11.95 -40.16
C PRO A 604 -12.26 11.66 -41.60
N VAL A 605 -12.44 10.37 -41.90
CA VAL A 605 -12.89 9.87 -43.21
C VAL A 605 -14.35 9.43 -43.13
N ASP A 606 -15.20 9.91 -44.05
CA ASP A 606 -16.63 9.55 -44.07
C ASP A 606 -16.89 8.23 -44.81
N LEU A 607 -16.77 7.11 -44.08
CA LEU A 607 -17.01 5.77 -44.60
C LEU A 607 -18.47 5.54 -45.06
N SER A 608 -19.43 6.40 -44.68
CA SER A 608 -20.83 6.24 -45.09
C SER A 608 -21.07 6.46 -46.58
N LYS A 609 -20.14 7.17 -47.25
CA LYS A 609 -20.15 7.45 -48.69
C LYS A 609 -19.54 6.32 -49.53
N ILE A 610 -18.93 5.32 -48.89
CA ILE A 610 -18.29 4.17 -49.52
C ILE A 610 -19.33 3.07 -49.75
N GLY A 611 -19.33 2.48 -50.95
CA GLY A 611 -20.24 1.38 -51.30
C GLY A 611 -19.97 0.11 -50.49
N LYS A 612 -20.97 -0.76 -50.32
CA LYS A 612 -20.81 -2.05 -49.61
C LYS A 612 -20.16 -3.09 -50.54
N PRO A 613 -18.89 -3.50 -50.34
CA PRO A 613 -18.24 -4.51 -51.16
C PRO A 613 -18.70 -5.91 -50.75
N LYS A 614 -18.54 -6.87 -51.66
CA LYS A 614 -18.81 -8.29 -51.39
C LYS A 614 -17.78 -8.94 -50.47
N ASN A 615 -16.51 -8.52 -50.59
CA ASN A 615 -15.38 -9.03 -49.82
C ASN A 615 -14.71 -7.89 -49.04
N PHE A 616 -13.98 -7.03 -49.75
CA PHE A 616 -13.36 -5.80 -49.25
C PHE A 616 -13.25 -4.77 -50.38
N ILE A 617 -12.84 -3.55 -50.06
CA ILE A 617 -12.47 -2.49 -51.00
C ILE A 617 -11.22 -1.77 -50.50
N ARG A 618 -10.33 -1.33 -51.39
CA ARG A 618 -9.14 -0.52 -51.02
C ARG A 618 -9.51 0.95 -50.96
N LEU A 619 -9.02 1.66 -49.96
CA LEU A 619 -9.15 3.10 -49.83
C LEU A 619 -7.79 3.78 -50.02
N ASN A 620 -7.74 4.73 -50.95
CA ASN A 620 -6.60 5.56 -51.31
C ASN A 620 -6.91 7.05 -51.02
N ALA A 621 -5.89 7.90 -51.00
CA ALA A 621 -6.00 9.34 -50.78
C ALA A 621 -5.09 10.11 -51.75
N MET A 622 -5.69 11.03 -52.51
CA MET A 622 -5.01 11.99 -53.36
C MET A 622 -5.11 13.38 -52.72
N VAL A 623 -3.99 14.09 -52.58
CA VAL A 623 -3.90 15.36 -51.85
C VAL A 623 -3.46 16.48 -52.77
N LYS A 624 -4.25 17.56 -52.83
CA LYS A 624 -3.92 18.82 -53.50
C LYS A 624 -3.40 19.83 -52.50
N ILE A 625 -2.32 20.53 -52.82
CA ILE A 625 -1.90 21.71 -52.06
C ILE A 625 -2.72 22.91 -52.55
N ILE A 626 -3.33 23.65 -51.63
CA ILE A 626 -4.05 24.88 -51.93
C ILE A 626 -3.08 26.04 -51.71
N ASP A 627 -2.45 26.48 -52.79
CA ASP A 627 -1.66 27.71 -52.84
C ASP A 627 -2.58 28.89 -53.17
N GLU A 628 -2.86 29.75 -52.20
CA GLU A 628 -3.66 30.98 -52.40
C GLU A 628 -2.83 32.14 -52.98
N THR A 629 -1.51 31.96 -53.10
CA THR A 629 -0.54 32.98 -53.54
C THR A 629 -0.02 32.80 -54.96
N ASN A 630 -0.12 31.61 -55.54
CA ASN A 630 0.54 31.25 -56.80
C ASN A 630 -0.46 30.78 -57.87
N LYS A 631 -0.39 31.34 -59.09
CA LYS A 631 -1.25 30.97 -60.23
C LYS A 631 -0.63 29.89 -61.14
N GLY A 632 0.31 29.11 -60.60
CA GLY A 632 0.98 28.04 -61.33
C GLY A 632 0.15 26.77 -61.45
N GLU A 633 0.76 25.75 -62.07
CA GLU A 633 0.33 24.36 -61.99
C GLU A 633 0.19 23.93 -60.51
N ALA A 634 -0.90 23.25 -60.19
CA ALA A 634 -1.24 22.99 -58.80
C ALA A 634 -0.50 21.75 -58.32
N GLN A 635 0.30 21.85 -57.26
CA GLN A 635 1.04 20.69 -56.75
C GLN A 635 0.18 19.78 -55.88
N GLY A 636 0.54 18.50 -55.84
CA GLY A 636 -0.08 17.51 -54.97
C GLY A 636 0.79 16.28 -54.74
N PHE A 637 0.24 15.30 -54.05
CA PHE A 637 0.80 13.95 -53.92
C PHE A 637 -0.33 12.93 -53.77
N TYR A 638 -0.02 11.64 -53.84
CA TYR A 638 -0.95 10.55 -53.52
C TYR A 638 -0.30 9.58 -52.53
N MET A 639 -1.12 8.84 -51.80
CA MET A 639 -0.61 7.84 -50.85
C MET A 639 -0.02 6.64 -51.58
N ILE A 640 1.08 6.11 -51.03
CA ILE A 640 1.77 4.93 -51.57
C ILE A 640 0.95 3.64 -51.37
N HIS A 641 1.01 2.76 -52.38
CA HIS A 641 0.15 1.59 -52.55
C HIS A 641 0.26 0.58 -51.40
N LYS A 642 1.47 0.41 -50.84
CA LYS A 642 1.70 -0.48 -49.69
C LYS A 642 0.96 -0.06 -48.41
N ASP A 643 0.56 1.21 -48.29
CA ASP A 643 -0.07 1.79 -47.09
C ASP A 643 -1.61 1.93 -47.22
N LEU A 644 -2.20 1.38 -48.29
CA LEU A 644 -3.64 1.35 -48.54
C LEU A 644 -4.43 0.63 -47.44
N THR A 645 -5.59 1.20 -47.07
CA THR A 645 -6.50 0.57 -46.10
C THR A 645 -7.50 -0.35 -46.79
N LEU A 646 -7.61 -1.58 -46.30
CA LEU A 646 -8.64 -2.54 -46.70
C LEU A 646 -9.91 -2.36 -45.85
N LEU A 647 -11.03 -2.06 -46.50
CA LEU A 647 -12.34 -1.86 -45.87
C LEU A 647 -13.28 -3.04 -46.14
N TYR A 648 -13.84 -3.64 -45.09
CA TYR A 648 -14.73 -4.82 -45.18
C TYR A 648 -16.14 -4.57 -44.62
N PRO A 649 -17.18 -5.30 -45.07
CA PRO A 649 -18.55 -5.10 -44.60
C PRO A 649 -18.72 -5.59 -43.14
N PRO A 650 -19.51 -4.91 -42.29
CA PRO A 650 -19.72 -5.33 -40.91
C PRO A 650 -20.44 -6.68 -40.85
N ALA A 651 -19.96 -7.60 -40.01
CA ALA A 651 -20.56 -8.92 -39.87
C ALA A 651 -21.93 -8.87 -39.16
N THR A 652 -23.00 -9.21 -39.88
CA THR A 652 -24.34 -9.41 -39.29
C THR A 652 -24.49 -10.84 -38.76
N LEU A 653 -24.47 -11.01 -37.45
CA LEU A 653 -24.83 -12.24 -36.75
C LEU A 653 -26.22 -12.08 -36.10
N PRO A 654 -27.23 -12.90 -36.46
CA PRO A 654 -28.47 -12.93 -35.71
C PRO A 654 -28.26 -13.66 -34.37
N ASN A 655 -28.69 -13.03 -33.27
CA ASN A 655 -28.80 -13.60 -31.93
C ASN A 655 -27.51 -14.08 -31.24
N LEU A 656 -26.58 -13.15 -30.98
CA LEU A 656 -25.61 -13.27 -29.89
C LEU A 656 -25.70 -12.04 -28.98
N ALA A 657 -25.77 -12.26 -27.66
CA ALA A 657 -25.78 -11.17 -26.68
C ALA A 657 -24.45 -10.40 -26.68
N GLU A 658 -24.49 -9.08 -26.46
CA GLU A 658 -23.33 -8.19 -26.57
C GLU A 658 -22.14 -8.65 -25.72
N ASN A 659 -21.04 -9.04 -26.37
CA ASN A 659 -19.72 -9.04 -25.75
C ASN A 659 -19.18 -7.59 -25.75
N LYS A 660 -19.23 -6.91 -24.59
CA LYS A 660 -18.48 -5.65 -24.38
C LYS A 660 -16.99 -5.91 -24.12
N GLY A 661 -16.33 -6.60 -25.05
CA GLY A 661 -14.88 -6.80 -25.08
C GLY A 661 -14.28 -5.92 -26.17
N ALA A 662 -13.41 -4.97 -25.81
CA ALA A 662 -12.74 -4.12 -26.77
C ALA A 662 -11.77 -4.92 -27.64
N VAL A 663 -11.95 -4.87 -28.96
CA VAL A 663 -11.00 -5.43 -29.93
C VAL A 663 -9.90 -4.41 -30.17
N MET A 664 -8.69 -4.66 -29.65
CA MET A 664 -7.48 -3.95 -30.07
C MET A 664 -6.77 -4.75 -31.16
N VAL A 665 -6.87 -4.28 -32.40
CA VAL A 665 -5.95 -4.68 -33.48
C VAL A 665 -4.64 -3.92 -33.31
N GLY A 666 -3.52 -4.61 -33.52
CA GLY A 666 -2.18 -4.22 -33.09
C GLY A 666 -1.55 -3.05 -33.84
N ARG A 667 -0.38 -2.68 -33.35
CA ARG A 667 0.54 -1.68 -33.91
C ARG A 667 1.93 -2.32 -33.93
N GLU A 668 2.74 -2.09 -34.96
CA GLU A 668 4.12 -2.59 -35.00
C GLU A 668 5.01 -1.88 -33.96
N GLN A 669 6.01 -2.60 -33.47
CA GLN A 669 7.04 -2.03 -32.61
C GLN A 669 8.25 -1.62 -33.45
N ILE A 670 8.63 -0.35 -33.38
CA ILE A 670 10.00 0.07 -33.68
C ILE A 670 10.93 -0.65 -32.68
N SER A 671 12.04 -1.20 -33.18
CA SER A 671 13.04 -1.91 -32.38
C SER A 671 14.38 -1.16 -32.42
N GLY A 672 15.03 -1.03 -31.26
CA GLY A 672 16.32 -0.35 -31.13
C GLY A 672 16.54 0.19 -29.72
N GLY A 673 17.39 -0.49 -28.93
CA GLY A 673 17.71 -0.05 -27.56
C GLY A 673 18.14 -1.19 -26.63
N GLU A 674 19.36 -1.68 -26.78
CA GLU A 674 20.11 -2.40 -25.73
C GLU A 674 21.31 -1.53 -25.32
N ASN A 675 21.82 -1.51 -24.09
CA ASN A 675 21.42 -2.11 -22.81
C ASN A 675 22.24 -1.38 -21.71
N LYS A 676 21.68 -1.12 -20.50
CA LYS A 676 22.44 -1.07 -19.22
C LYS A 676 21.56 -0.82 -17.96
N SER A 677 21.60 -1.80 -17.06
CA SER A 677 21.36 -1.79 -15.59
C SER A 677 20.16 -1.04 -14.97
N GLU A 678 19.14 -1.84 -14.62
CA GLU A 678 18.41 -1.84 -13.32
C GLU A 678 17.80 -0.54 -12.75
N ASP A 679 16.65 -0.13 -13.29
CA ASP A 679 15.68 0.71 -12.56
C ASP A 679 14.41 -0.11 -12.22
N LYS A 680 14.08 -0.21 -10.92
CA LYS A 680 12.88 -0.91 -10.45
C LYS A 680 11.66 0.00 -10.51
N CYS A 681 10.54 -0.49 -11.05
CA CYS A 681 9.26 0.23 -11.03
C CYS A 681 8.90 0.64 -9.58
N PRO A 682 8.67 1.93 -9.26
CA PRO A 682 8.53 2.39 -7.87
C PRO A 682 7.37 1.71 -7.13
N ARG A 683 6.25 1.47 -7.82
CA ARG A 683 5.07 0.74 -7.31
C ARG A 683 5.32 -0.70 -6.89
N CYS A 684 6.39 -1.33 -7.40
CA CYS A 684 6.76 -2.68 -7.00
C CYS A 684 7.18 -2.74 -5.52
N GLU A 685 7.77 -1.66 -5.00
CA GLU A 685 8.26 -1.55 -3.62
C GLU A 685 7.26 -0.85 -2.68
N ASP A 686 6.20 -0.21 -3.22
CA ASP A 686 5.14 0.44 -2.44
C ASP A 686 4.35 -0.57 -1.56
N GLU A 687 3.89 -0.08 -0.40
CA GLU A 687 2.97 -0.79 0.48
C GLU A 687 1.62 -1.06 -0.21
N ILE A 688 1.07 -2.26 0.01
CA ILE A 688 -0.24 -2.62 -0.50
C ILE A 688 -1.28 -1.89 0.35
N THR A 689 -2.29 -1.28 -0.28
CA THR A 689 -3.34 -0.53 0.42
C THR A 689 -4.69 -1.24 0.31
N LEU A 690 -5.60 -0.99 1.26
CA LEU A 690 -7.00 -1.45 1.15
C LEU A 690 -7.62 -1.02 -0.19
N LYS A 691 -7.30 0.20 -0.64
CA LYS A 691 -7.85 0.77 -1.88
C LYS A 691 -7.56 -0.12 -3.10
N ILE A 692 -6.34 -0.64 -3.23
CA ILE A 692 -5.98 -1.60 -4.29
C ILE A 692 -6.84 -2.88 -4.23
N ILE A 693 -7.16 -3.36 -3.03
CA ILE A 693 -8.02 -4.54 -2.83
C ILE A 693 -9.49 -4.24 -3.17
N GLU A 694 -9.98 -3.05 -2.82
CA GLU A 694 -11.34 -2.59 -3.15
C GLU A 694 -11.51 -2.35 -4.66
N ASP A 695 -10.48 -1.80 -5.32
CA ASP A 695 -10.47 -1.57 -6.77
C ASP A 695 -10.43 -2.89 -7.55
N ALA A 696 -9.74 -3.93 -7.03
CA ALA A 696 -9.71 -5.25 -7.65
C ALA A 696 -10.97 -6.10 -7.38
N PHE A 697 -11.52 -6.06 -6.16
CA PHE A 697 -12.53 -7.05 -5.69
C PHE A 697 -13.86 -6.44 -5.24
N GLN A 698 -14.12 -5.17 -5.54
CA GLN A 698 -15.28 -4.38 -5.10
C GLN A 698 -15.23 -4.04 -3.60
N VAL A 699 -15.96 -3.01 -3.20
CA VAL A 699 -16.13 -2.63 -1.78
C VAL A 699 -17.10 -3.60 -1.09
N TYR A 700 -16.61 -4.32 -0.08
CA TYR A 700 -17.44 -5.11 0.83
C TYR A 700 -17.37 -4.48 2.23
N SER A 701 -18.34 -3.61 2.54
CA SER A 701 -18.35 -2.80 3.77
C SER A 701 -18.27 -3.64 5.05
N ASN A 702 -18.87 -4.82 5.06
CA ASN A 702 -18.84 -5.80 6.16
C ASN A 702 -17.53 -6.58 6.28
N GLN A 703 -16.66 -6.55 5.26
CA GLN A 703 -15.35 -7.21 5.24
C GLN A 703 -14.18 -6.22 5.36
N LYS A 704 -14.46 -4.91 5.53
CA LYS A 704 -13.44 -3.85 5.52
C LYS A 704 -12.35 -4.08 6.58
N ASP A 705 -12.72 -4.20 7.85
CA ASP A 705 -11.78 -4.45 8.96
C ASP A 705 -10.96 -5.73 8.77
N PHE A 706 -11.57 -6.80 8.25
CA PHE A 706 -10.88 -8.04 7.93
C PHE A 706 -9.83 -7.85 6.82
N ARG A 707 -10.20 -7.18 5.72
CA ARG A 707 -9.30 -6.88 4.60
C ARG A 707 -8.18 -5.92 5.01
N GLU A 708 -8.46 -4.91 5.83
CA GLU A 708 -7.45 -4.00 6.39
C GLU A 708 -6.41 -4.76 7.22
N LYS A 709 -6.86 -5.68 8.09
CA LYS A 709 -5.98 -6.54 8.90
C LYS A 709 -5.13 -7.47 8.04
N ILE A 710 -5.69 -8.08 7.00
CA ILE A 710 -4.95 -8.92 6.04
C ILE A 710 -3.88 -8.10 5.31
N VAL A 711 -4.22 -6.92 4.80
CA VAL A 711 -3.26 -6.03 4.09
C VAL A 711 -2.15 -5.54 5.03
N SER A 712 -2.50 -5.11 6.23
CA SER A 712 -1.54 -4.69 7.26
C SER A 712 -0.55 -5.81 7.62
N SER A 713 -1.07 -7.03 7.84
CA SER A 713 -0.26 -8.21 8.13
C SER A 713 0.65 -8.60 6.95
N LEU A 714 0.14 -8.53 5.71
CA LEU A 714 0.94 -8.79 4.51
C LEU A 714 2.10 -7.79 4.33
N ASN A 715 1.84 -6.48 4.47
CA ASN A 715 2.90 -5.46 4.43
C ASN A 715 3.94 -5.67 5.55
N LYS A 716 3.48 -5.96 6.77
CA LYS A 716 4.33 -6.30 7.93
C LYS A 716 5.31 -7.42 7.60
N PHE A 717 4.83 -8.54 7.05
CA PHE A 717 5.70 -9.69 6.75
C PHE A 717 6.59 -9.51 5.52
N ILE A 718 6.13 -8.76 4.51
CA ILE A 718 6.98 -8.32 3.38
C ILE A 718 8.14 -7.46 3.89
N LYS A 719 7.83 -6.44 4.71
CA LYS A 719 8.83 -5.55 5.31
C LYS A 719 9.79 -6.32 6.23
N GLN A 720 9.28 -7.14 7.14
CA GLN A 720 10.10 -7.96 8.07
C GLN A 720 11.15 -8.81 7.34
N ARG A 721 10.84 -9.33 6.14
CA ARG A 721 11.77 -10.13 5.34
C ARG A 721 12.75 -9.27 4.53
N LYS A 722 12.28 -8.17 3.96
CA LYS A 722 13.12 -7.16 3.30
C LYS A 722 14.18 -6.58 4.26
N ASP A 723 13.78 -6.25 5.49
CA ASP A 723 14.66 -5.75 6.55
C ASP A 723 15.71 -6.81 7.00
N GLN A 724 15.45 -8.10 6.75
CA GLN A 724 16.41 -9.21 6.94
C GLN A 724 17.29 -9.49 5.70
N GLY A 725 17.19 -8.68 4.65
CA GLY A 725 17.91 -8.88 3.39
C GLY A 725 17.42 -10.10 2.59
N LYS A 726 16.18 -10.56 2.80
CA LYS A 726 15.62 -11.76 2.15
C LYS A 726 14.34 -11.43 1.39
N ASP A 727 14.24 -11.92 0.15
CA ASP A 727 13.01 -11.79 -0.65
C ASP A 727 11.92 -12.78 -0.17
N LEU A 728 10.68 -12.49 -0.58
CA LEU A 728 9.49 -13.34 -0.54
C LEU A 728 8.84 -13.48 -1.93
N HIS A 729 9.51 -12.97 -2.98
CA HIS A 729 9.05 -12.94 -4.36
C HIS A 729 7.62 -12.36 -4.49
N LEU A 730 7.35 -11.31 -3.72
CA LEU A 730 6.15 -10.44 -3.76
C LEU A 730 6.53 -8.96 -3.97
N ASN A 731 7.71 -8.77 -4.56
CA ASN A 731 8.40 -7.50 -4.81
C ASN A 731 8.19 -6.95 -6.23
N THR A 732 7.19 -7.43 -6.98
CA THR A 732 6.76 -6.80 -8.23
C THR A 732 5.24 -6.65 -8.28
N CYS A 733 4.73 -5.62 -8.95
CA CYS A 733 3.28 -5.44 -9.15
C CYS A 733 2.63 -6.68 -9.81
N LEU A 734 3.35 -7.35 -10.72
CA LEU A 734 2.90 -8.58 -11.36
C LEU A 734 2.79 -9.75 -10.38
N ARG A 735 3.83 -9.99 -9.56
CA ARG A 735 3.82 -11.04 -8.53
C ARG A 735 2.73 -10.79 -7.49
N LYS A 736 2.57 -9.53 -7.05
CA LYS A 736 1.46 -9.07 -6.19
C LYS A 736 0.11 -9.39 -6.84
N ALA A 737 -0.11 -9.01 -8.11
CA ALA A 737 -1.35 -9.28 -8.83
C ALA A 737 -1.67 -10.79 -8.92
N HIS A 738 -0.72 -11.62 -9.35
CA HIS A 738 -0.91 -13.09 -9.39
C HIS A 738 -1.21 -13.69 -8.02
N PHE A 739 -0.49 -13.27 -6.98
CA PHE A 739 -0.74 -13.74 -5.61
C PHE A 739 -2.18 -13.44 -5.17
N PHE A 740 -2.61 -12.18 -5.31
CA PHE A 740 -3.96 -11.77 -4.96
C PHE A 740 -5.03 -12.42 -5.83
N ALA A 741 -4.77 -12.65 -7.12
CA ALA A 741 -5.69 -13.38 -7.99
C ALA A 741 -5.94 -14.81 -7.50
N GLN A 742 -4.90 -15.52 -7.06
CA GLN A 742 -5.08 -16.87 -6.51
C GLN A 742 -5.81 -16.86 -5.17
N VAL A 743 -5.42 -15.97 -4.25
CA VAL A 743 -6.11 -15.80 -2.96
C VAL A 743 -7.59 -15.47 -3.16
N ALA A 744 -7.94 -14.61 -4.12
CA ALA A 744 -9.31 -14.23 -4.42
C ALA A 744 -10.18 -15.40 -4.92
N VAL A 745 -9.62 -16.36 -5.65
CA VAL A 745 -10.37 -17.58 -6.06
C VAL A 745 -10.65 -18.51 -4.88
N GLU A 746 -9.72 -18.62 -3.92
CA GLU A 746 -9.91 -19.45 -2.73
C GLU A 746 -10.89 -18.81 -1.73
N THR A 747 -10.84 -17.50 -1.57
CA THR A 747 -11.52 -16.75 -0.49
C THR A 747 -12.67 -15.85 -0.96
N LEU A 748 -13.09 -15.97 -2.22
CA LEU A 748 -14.11 -15.11 -2.85
C LEU A 748 -13.77 -13.61 -2.72
N GLY A 749 -12.55 -13.23 -3.11
CA GLY A 749 -12.06 -11.85 -3.03
C GLY A 749 -11.71 -11.40 -1.60
N ILE A 750 -11.03 -12.24 -0.81
CA ILE A 750 -10.63 -11.95 0.58
C ILE A 750 -11.86 -11.68 1.47
N HIS A 751 -12.80 -12.63 1.49
CA HIS A 751 -13.97 -12.63 2.34
C HIS A 751 -13.76 -13.56 3.55
N GLY A 752 -13.87 -13.05 4.77
CA GLY A 752 -13.46 -13.74 6.01
C GLY A 752 -14.15 -15.09 6.21
N ASP A 753 -15.44 -15.19 5.90
CA ASP A 753 -16.22 -16.44 6.03
C ASP A 753 -15.71 -17.59 5.15
N TRP A 754 -15.02 -17.29 4.04
CA TRP A 754 -14.47 -18.26 3.11
C TRP A 754 -13.01 -18.65 3.41
N THR A 755 -12.45 -18.14 4.53
CA THR A 755 -11.09 -18.52 4.96
C THR A 755 -11.03 -19.80 5.79
N VAL A 756 -12.18 -20.38 6.15
CA VAL A 756 -12.24 -21.63 6.93
C VAL A 756 -13.38 -22.50 6.40
N GLU A 757 -13.00 -23.62 5.79
CA GLU A 757 -13.94 -24.66 5.37
C GLU A 757 -14.74 -25.17 6.58
N GLY A 758 -16.04 -25.40 6.40
CA GLY A 758 -16.96 -25.79 7.47
C GLY A 758 -17.60 -24.65 8.27
N LYS A 759 -17.19 -23.37 8.08
CA LYS A 759 -18.00 -22.23 8.55
C LYS A 759 -19.33 -22.14 7.79
N MET A 760 -19.27 -22.31 6.47
CA MET A 760 -20.44 -22.53 5.61
C MET A 760 -20.65 -24.03 5.40
N ASN A 761 -21.90 -24.47 5.48
CA ASN A 761 -22.27 -25.88 5.35
C ASN A 761 -22.66 -26.21 3.89
N HIS A 762 -22.13 -27.29 3.34
CA HIS A 762 -22.44 -27.76 2.00
C HIS A 762 -23.85 -28.34 1.92
N SER A 763 -24.66 -27.89 0.97
CA SER A 763 -25.84 -28.66 0.57
C SER A 763 -25.40 -29.92 -0.19
N VAL A 764 -26.29 -30.88 -0.39
CA VAL A 764 -26.03 -32.02 -1.30
C VAL A 764 -25.55 -31.54 -2.67
N THR A 765 -26.14 -30.47 -3.20
CA THR A 765 -25.74 -29.84 -4.46
C THR A 765 -24.33 -29.23 -4.42
N SER A 766 -23.99 -28.45 -3.38
CA SER A 766 -22.65 -27.84 -3.30
C SER A 766 -21.56 -28.82 -2.90
N ALA A 767 -21.88 -29.91 -2.20
CA ALA A 767 -20.96 -31.02 -1.95
C ALA A 767 -20.60 -31.75 -3.25
N LYS A 768 -21.58 -32.03 -4.13
CA LYS A 768 -21.32 -32.57 -5.48
C LYS A 768 -20.42 -31.66 -6.31
N SER A 769 -20.67 -30.34 -6.26
CA SER A 769 -19.89 -29.35 -6.99
C SER A 769 -18.45 -29.22 -6.45
N ALA A 770 -18.26 -29.24 -5.13
CA ALA A 770 -16.95 -29.08 -4.49
C ALA A 770 -16.08 -30.35 -4.54
N PHE A 771 -16.67 -31.54 -4.32
CA PHE A 771 -15.91 -32.78 -4.11
C PHE A 771 -15.98 -33.76 -5.29
N GLY A 772 -16.84 -33.50 -6.28
CA GLY A 772 -16.91 -34.25 -7.53
C GLY A 772 -17.21 -35.73 -7.32
N ASP A 773 -16.35 -36.60 -7.85
CA ASP A 773 -16.56 -38.05 -7.82
C ASP A 773 -16.55 -38.64 -6.40
N ARG A 774 -15.93 -37.96 -5.43
CA ARG A 774 -15.99 -38.35 -4.00
C ARG A 774 -17.40 -38.23 -3.44
N ALA A 775 -18.09 -37.14 -3.77
CA ALA A 775 -19.50 -36.95 -3.42
C ALA A 775 -20.41 -37.92 -4.19
N LYS A 776 -20.14 -38.20 -5.47
CA LYS A 776 -20.87 -39.24 -6.23
C LYS A 776 -20.71 -40.63 -5.60
N ALA A 777 -19.51 -40.99 -5.13
CA ALA A 777 -19.23 -42.26 -4.47
C ALA A 777 -19.87 -42.38 -3.07
N LEU A 778 -20.21 -41.25 -2.43
CA LEU A 778 -20.98 -41.22 -1.19
C LEU A 778 -22.49 -41.23 -1.47
N GLU A 779 -22.92 -40.65 -2.60
CA GLU A 779 -24.30 -40.69 -3.09
C GLU A 779 -24.72 -42.08 -3.58
N SER A 780 -23.85 -42.80 -4.29
CA SER A 780 -24.13 -44.19 -4.73
C SER A 780 -24.28 -45.17 -3.56
N LYS A 781 -23.76 -44.82 -2.38
CA LYS A 781 -23.97 -45.53 -1.10
C LYS A 781 -25.24 -45.09 -0.36
N GLY A 782 -25.99 -44.11 -0.87
CA GLY A 782 -27.15 -43.49 -0.20
C GLY A 782 -26.80 -42.56 0.96
N LEU A 783 -25.52 -42.26 1.19
CA LEU A 783 -25.05 -41.61 2.43
C LEU A 783 -24.89 -40.08 2.32
N LEU A 784 -24.73 -39.54 1.11
CA LEU A 784 -24.38 -38.11 0.91
C LEU A 784 -25.35 -37.14 1.62
N SER A 785 -26.66 -37.41 1.58
CA SER A 785 -27.66 -36.57 2.25
C SER A 785 -27.48 -36.55 3.77
N SER A 786 -27.21 -37.70 4.40
CA SER A 786 -26.94 -37.78 5.84
C SER A 786 -25.68 -36.98 6.21
N TYR A 787 -24.59 -37.13 5.44
CA TYR A 787 -23.32 -36.46 5.75
C TYR A 787 -23.41 -34.93 5.56
N CYS A 788 -24.23 -34.44 4.62
CA CYS A 788 -24.52 -33.01 4.47
C CYS A 788 -25.49 -32.46 5.53
N ASN A 789 -26.22 -33.31 6.26
CA ASN A 789 -27.16 -32.88 7.30
C ASN A 789 -26.50 -32.76 8.68
N ASP A 790 -25.35 -33.40 8.91
CA ASP A 790 -24.58 -33.23 10.14
C ASP A 790 -24.15 -31.76 10.33
N ARG A 791 -24.20 -31.23 11.56
CA ARG A 791 -23.82 -29.84 11.88
C ARG A 791 -22.99 -29.78 13.17
N PRO A 792 -21.71 -29.34 13.12
CA PRO A 792 -20.91 -29.10 11.91
C PRO A 792 -20.75 -30.36 11.04
N GLN A 793 -20.43 -30.17 9.76
CA GLN A 793 -20.31 -31.24 8.76
C GLN A 793 -19.00 -32.05 8.87
N GLU A 794 -18.63 -32.47 10.08
CA GLU A 794 -17.35 -33.13 10.34
C GLU A 794 -17.23 -34.45 9.56
N ARG A 795 -18.29 -35.26 9.56
CA ARG A 795 -18.36 -36.54 8.83
C ARG A 795 -18.20 -36.34 7.32
N LEU A 796 -18.78 -35.28 6.76
CA LEU A 796 -18.59 -34.95 5.34
C LEU A 796 -17.12 -34.70 5.03
N LEU A 797 -16.44 -33.80 5.74
CA LEU A 797 -15.04 -33.47 5.44
C LEU A 797 -14.09 -34.62 5.81
N ASN A 798 -14.39 -35.37 6.88
CA ASN A 798 -13.69 -36.61 7.22
C ASN A 798 -13.74 -37.63 6.08
N TYR A 799 -14.89 -37.84 5.43
CA TYR A 799 -14.98 -38.70 4.26
C TYR A 799 -14.26 -38.10 3.04
N MET A 800 -14.52 -36.83 2.71
CA MET A 800 -13.99 -36.21 1.49
C MET A 800 -12.46 -36.14 1.47
N TYR A 801 -11.83 -35.99 2.64
CA TYR A 801 -10.37 -35.91 2.77
C TYR A 801 -9.74 -37.14 3.44
N ALA A 802 -10.43 -38.29 3.46
CA ALA A 802 -9.87 -39.55 3.94
C ALA A 802 -8.97 -40.24 2.91
N ARG A 803 -7.90 -40.87 3.40
CA ARG A 803 -7.08 -41.80 2.62
C ARG A 803 -7.94 -42.94 2.05
N GLY A 804 -7.81 -43.17 0.75
CA GLY A 804 -8.59 -44.17 0.01
C GLY A 804 -9.78 -43.61 -0.77
N ASN A 805 -10.24 -42.39 -0.45
CA ASN A 805 -11.34 -41.72 -1.19
C ASN A 805 -10.81 -40.84 -2.33
N GLY A 806 -9.76 -41.27 -3.06
CA GLY A 806 -9.23 -40.56 -4.22
C GLY A 806 -8.52 -39.23 -3.93
N TYR A 807 -8.19 -38.95 -2.66
CA TYR A 807 -7.41 -37.79 -2.25
C TYR A 807 -6.42 -38.22 -1.15
N ASP A 808 -5.14 -38.31 -1.49
CA ASP A 808 -4.08 -38.61 -0.51
C ASP A 808 -3.22 -37.37 -0.28
N ASN A 809 -3.31 -36.85 0.94
CA ASN A 809 -2.65 -35.64 1.42
C ASN A 809 -1.99 -35.88 2.79
N GLY A 810 -1.73 -37.14 3.13
CA GLY A 810 -1.21 -37.57 4.44
C GLY A 810 -2.26 -37.68 5.55
N ASN A 811 -3.54 -37.42 5.30
CA ASN A 811 -4.61 -37.72 6.25
C ASN A 811 -4.75 -39.23 6.48
N GLY A 812 -5.29 -39.63 7.63
CA GLY A 812 -5.75 -41.00 7.89
C GLY A 812 -7.03 -41.38 7.12
N ILE A 813 -7.56 -42.56 7.45
CA ILE A 813 -8.91 -42.97 7.04
C ILE A 813 -9.98 -42.10 7.72
N GLU A 814 -11.23 -42.14 7.26
CA GLU A 814 -12.33 -41.31 7.76
C GLU A 814 -12.45 -41.26 9.29
N SER A 815 -12.34 -42.43 9.95
CA SER A 815 -12.45 -42.56 11.41
C SER A 815 -11.30 -41.92 12.21
N SER A 816 -10.25 -41.41 11.55
CA SER A 816 -9.18 -40.65 12.21
C SER A 816 -9.59 -39.23 12.62
N GLY A 817 -10.65 -38.67 12.02
CA GLY A 817 -11.01 -37.26 12.19
C GLY A 817 -10.11 -36.26 11.44
N ASP A 818 -9.13 -36.75 10.67
CA ASP A 818 -8.14 -35.90 10.00
C ASP A 818 -8.74 -34.98 8.94
N GLY A 819 -9.80 -35.40 8.24
CA GLY A 819 -10.41 -34.59 7.19
C GLY A 819 -11.09 -33.32 7.71
N TRP A 820 -11.71 -33.39 8.89
CA TRP A 820 -12.22 -32.22 9.60
C TRP A 820 -11.13 -31.46 10.33
N LYS A 821 -10.17 -32.15 10.98
CA LYS A 821 -9.07 -31.51 11.70
C LYS A 821 -8.21 -30.66 10.75
N PHE A 822 -7.88 -31.19 9.58
CA PHE A 822 -7.02 -30.58 8.56
C PHE A 822 -7.81 -30.08 7.33
N ARG A 823 -9.07 -29.66 7.52
CA ARG A 823 -9.88 -28.97 6.50
C ARG A 823 -9.24 -27.66 6.01
N GLY A 824 -9.76 -27.09 4.91
CA GLY A 824 -9.25 -25.86 4.30
C GLY A 824 -9.20 -24.67 5.25
N ARG A 825 -8.03 -24.04 5.42
CA ARG A 825 -7.85 -22.80 6.20
C ARG A 825 -6.94 -21.77 5.55
N GLY A 826 -7.12 -20.51 5.96
CA GLY A 826 -6.32 -19.36 5.57
C GLY A 826 -6.56 -18.89 4.14
N LEU A 827 -5.77 -17.92 3.70
CA LEU A 827 -5.91 -17.28 2.39
C LEU A 827 -5.67 -18.22 1.20
N LYS A 828 -4.94 -19.32 1.44
CA LYS A 828 -4.59 -20.33 0.44
C LYS A 828 -5.48 -21.59 0.52
N GLN A 829 -6.36 -21.72 1.51
CA GLN A 829 -7.11 -22.95 1.80
C GLN A 829 -6.19 -24.18 1.88
N ILE A 830 -5.33 -24.20 2.89
CA ILE A 830 -4.44 -25.33 3.16
C ILE A 830 -5.26 -26.49 3.74
N THR A 831 -5.17 -27.65 3.10
CA THR A 831 -5.97 -28.84 3.43
C THR A 831 -5.09 -30.08 3.47
N GLY A 832 -5.21 -30.89 4.52
CA GLY A 832 -4.53 -32.18 4.70
C GLY A 832 -3.33 -32.14 5.63
N ARG A 833 -3.23 -33.13 6.53
CA ARG A 833 -2.16 -33.31 7.52
C ARG A 833 -0.76 -33.10 6.92
N GLY A 834 -0.48 -33.72 5.78
CA GLY A 834 0.79 -33.59 5.07
C GLY A 834 1.10 -32.16 4.60
N ASN A 835 0.08 -31.42 4.15
CA ASN A 835 0.25 -30.00 3.76
C ASN A 835 0.44 -29.07 4.98
N TYR A 836 -0.27 -29.30 6.08
CA TYR A 836 -0.05 -28.57 7.34
C TYR A 836 1.37 -28.82 7.88
N ASN A 837 1.81 -30.09 7.89
CA ASN A 837 3.18 -30.47 8.27
C ASN A 837 4.24 -29.83 7.36
N MET A 838 4.06 -29.93 6.04
CA MET A 838 4.96 -29.37 5.03
C MET A 838 5.10 -27.84 5.17
N ILE A 839 3.98 -27.11 5.25
CA ILE A 839 4.01 -25.64 5.42
C ILE A 839 4.60 -25.26 6.77
N SER A 840 4.40 -26.08 7.82
CA SER A 840 5.04 -25.83 9.12
C SER A 840 6.57 -25.88 9.05
N GLY A 841 7.15 -26.75 8.21
CA GLY A 841 8.59 -26.74 7.94
C GLY A 841 9.04 -25.47 7.22
N VAL A 842 8.28 -25.04 6.21
CA VAL A 842 8.59 -23.80 5.46
C VAL A 842 8.48 -22.55 6.33
N LEU A 843 7.51 -22.50 7.26
CA LEU A 843 7.42 -21.41 8.24
C LEU A 843 8.65 -21.34 9.15
N LYS A 844 9.25 -22.47 9.54
CA LYS A 844 10.49 -22.49 10.33
C LYS A 844 11.65 -21.82 9.59
N ASP A 845 11.73 -22.01 8.28
CA ASP A 845 12.81 -21.47 7.43
C ASP A 845 12.58 -20.00 7.03
N ILE A 846 11.32 -19.63 6.76
CA ILE A 846 10.96 -18.29 6.25
C ILE A 846 10.63 -17.32 7.39
N PHE A 847 9.87 -17.76 8.39
CA PHE A 847 9.37 -16.95 9.52
C PHE A 847 9.66 -17.63 10.87
N PRO A 848 10.94 -17.85 11.25
CA PRO A 848 11.30 -18.58 12.48
C PRO A 848 10.72 -17.96 13.76
N ALA A 849 10.59 -16.63 13.81
CA ALA A 849 10.01 -15.94 14.96
C ALA A 849 8.50 -16.20 15.11
N GLU A 850 7.78 -16.41 14.01
CA GLU A 850 6.36 -16.75 14.00
C GLU A 850 6.17 -18.24 14.28
N TYR A 851 7.00 -19.09 13.69
CA TYR A 851 7.04 -20.52 13.98
C TYR A 851 7.27 -20.80 15.47
N ASN A 852 8.23 -20.10 16.10
CA ASN A 852 8.52 -20.22 17.55
C ASN A 852 7.42 -19.64 18.46
N LYS A 853 6.37 -19.00 17.93
CA LYS A 853 5.18 -18.56 18.68
C LYS A 853 4.04 -19.58 18.64
N LEU A 854 4.19 -20.68 17.89
CA LEU A 854 3.22 -21.77 17.92
C LEU A 854 3.23 -22.45 19.31
N PRO A 855 2.08 -22.93 19.82
CA PRO A 855 2.05 -23.51 21.15
C PRO A 855 2.92 -24.78 21.22
N GLN A 856 3.80 -24.84 22.22
CA GLN A 856 4.74 -25.95 22.37
C GLN A 856 4.03 -27.23 22.77
N SER A 857 4.44 -28.37 22.20
CA SER A 857 3.96 -29.69 22.61
C SER A 857 5.01 -30.40 23.47
N ASN A 858 4.57 -31.19 24.44
CA ASN A 858 5.44 -31.93 25.39
C ASN A 858 6.35 -32.99 24.73
N ARG A 859 6.40 -33.07 23.39
CA ARG A 859 7.22 -34.01 22.61
C ARG A 859 8.28 -33.33 21.74
N GLY A 860 8.43 -32.00 21.81
CA GLY A 860 9.48 -31.26 21.09
C GLY A 860 9.28 -31.15 19.57
N GLU A 861 8.14 -31.61 19.04
CA GLU A 861 7.75 -31.44 17.64
C GLU A 861 6.63 -30.39 17.55
N GLU A 862 7.03 -29.14 17.34
CA GLU A 862 6.13 -27.98 17.24
C GLU A 862 5.73 -27.78 15.78
N ARG A 863 4.46 -28.02 15.44
CA ARG A 863 3.98 -27.94 14.05
C ARG A 863 2.56 -27.41 13.95
N LEU A 864 2.22 -26.79 12.81
CA LEU A 864 0.83 -26.52 12.41
C LEU A 864 -0.03 -27.79 12.33
N GLU A 865 0.58 -28.97 12.26
CA GLU A 865 -0.14 -30.26 12.36
C GLU A 865 -0.77 -30.48 13.76
N SER A 866 -0.11 -29.98 14.82
CA SER A 866 -0.63 -30.06 16.18
C SER A 866 -1.72 -29.02 16.44
N HIS A 867 -1.56 -27.81 15.87
CA HIS A 867 -2.41 -26.64 16.08
C HIS A 867 -2.94 -26.06 14.75
N PRO A 868 -3.73 -26.83 13.96
CA PRO A 868 -4.16 -26.40 12.62
C PRO A 868 -5.12 -25.20 12.66
N GLU A 869 -5.83 -24.99 13.77
CA GLU A 869 -6.67 -23.81 14.03
C GLU A 869 -5.88 -22.50 14.06
N LYS A 870 -4.55 -22.53 14.27
CA LYS A 870 -3.72 -21.32 14.16
C LYS A 870 -3.83 -20.65 12.80
N VAL A 871 -4.05 -21.41 11.73
CA VAL A 871 -4.21 -20.89 10.35
C VAL A 871 -5.49 -20.06 10.17
N GLU A 872 -6.39 -20.02 11.16
CA GLU A 872 -7.57 -19.14 11.18
C GLU A 872 -7.24 -17.72 11.70
N GLU A 873 -6.10 -17.52 12.36
CA GLU A 873 -5.61 -16.20 12.81
C GLU A 873 -5.01 -15.40 11.64
N ILE A 874 -5.23 -14.08 11.61
CA ILE A 874 -4.82 -13.18 10.50
C ILE A 874 -3.36 -13.39 10.07
N ASP A 875 -2.42 -13.31 11.01
CA ASP A 875 -0.99 -13.41 10.71
C ASP A 875 -0.64 -14.79 10.14
N TYR A 876 -1.18 -15.86 10.71
CA TYR A 876 -0.95 -17.23 10.23
C TYR A 876 -1.62 -17.48 8.87
N ALA A 877 -2.83 -16.95 8.64
CA ALA A 877 -3.51 -17.02 7.35
C ALA A 877 -2.72 -16.34 6.22
N VAL A 878 -1.95 -15.28 6.55
CA VAL A 878 -1.04 -14.58 5.64
C VAL A 878 0.27 -15.34 5.43
N ILE A 879 1.05 -15.61 6.50
CA ILE A 879 2.38 -16.23 6.34
C ILE A 879 2.31 -17.64 5.77
N THR A 880 1.22 -18.38 5.99
CA THR A 880 1.05 -19.72 5.40
C THR A 880 0.76 -19.66 3.90
N ALA A 881 0.06 -18.62 3.42
CA ALA A 881 -0.13 -18.38 1.99
C ALA A 881 1.17 -17.93 1.30
N ILE A 882 1.97 -17.08 1.95
CA ILE A 882 3.32 -16.73 1.51
C ILE A 882 4.22 -17.98 1.48
N ALA A 883 4.22 -18.79 2.54
CA ALA A 883 5.02 -20.02 2.60
C ALA A 883 4.64 -21.00 1.48
N TYR A 884 3.36 -21.10 1.12
CA TYR A 884 2.91 -21.91 -0.01
C TYR A 884 3.38 -21.32 -1.36
N TRP A 885 3.28 -20.00 -1.53
CA TRP A 885 3.77 -19.28 -2.71
C TRP A 885 5.26 -19.51 -2.97
N GLU A 886 6.07 -19.41 -1.91
CA GLU A 886 7.52 -19.64 -1.95
C GLU A 886 7.86 -21.11 -2.16
N LYS A 887 7.29 -22.02 -1.36
CA LYS A 887 7.59 -23.45 -1.43
C LYS A 887 7.31 -24.08 -2.78
N HIS A 888 6.23 -23.65 -3.43
CA HIS A 888 5.85 -24.15 -4.74
C HIS A 888 6.42 -23.29 -5.88
N GLU A 889 7.21 -22.24 -5.59
CA GLU A 889 7.81 -21.33 -6.57
C GLU A 889 6.77 -20.84 -7.58
N ILE A 890 5.63 -20.34 -7.07
CA ILE A 890 4.50 -19.93 -7.91
C ILE A 890 4.86 -18.64 -8.67
N TRP A 891 5.70 -17.78 -8.07
CA TRP A 891 6.28 -16.61 -8.72
C TRP A 891 7.00 -16.94 -10.03
N LYS A 892 7.73 -18.07 -10.14
CA LYS A 892 8.40 -18.50 -11.40
C LYS A 892 7.42 -18.78 -12.55
N LEU A 893 6.14 -19.02 -12.26
CA LEU A 893 5.09 -19.09 -13.26
C LEU A 893 4.42 -17.73 -13.45
N ALA A 894 4.18 -16.98 -12.37
CA ALA A 894 3.64 -15.61 -12.42
C ALA A 894 4.48 -14.69 -13.33
N ASP A 895 5.81 -14.78 -13.24
CA ASP A 895 6.77 -14.02 -14.04
C ASP A 895 6.75 -14.38 -15.55
N LYS A 896 6.10 -15.48 -15.94
CA LYS A 896 5.91 -15.85 -17.35
C LYS A 896 4.57 -15.36 -17.90
N ILE A 897 3.64 -14.95 -17.02
CA ILE A 897 2.23 -14.82 -17.35
C ILE A 897 1.82 -13.35 -17.23
N THR A 898 1.82 -12.69 -18.38
CA THR A 898 1.62 -11.25 -18.57
C THR A 898 0.30 -10.97 -19.31
N SER A 899 -0.10 -9.71 -19.41
CA SER A 899 -1.23 -9.27 -20.26
C SER A 899 -1.06 -9.60 -21.76
N LYS A 900 0.16 -9.92 -22.22
CA LYS A 900 0.44 -10.34 -23.60
C LYS A 900 0.45 -11.87 -23.79
N SER A 901 0.63 -12.65 -22.72
CA SER A 901 0.61 -14.12 -22.78
C SER A 901 -0.75 -14.66 -22.31
N ASN A 902 -1.80 -14.38 -23.10
CA ASN A 902 -3.18 -14.71 -22.74
C ASN A 902 -3.57 -16.18 -22.96
N SER A 903 -2.61 -17.12 -22.94
CA SER A 903 -2.92 -18.53 -23.12
C SER A 903 -3.76 -19.06 -21.94
N ASP A 904 -4.73 -19.91 -22.23
CA ASP A 904 -5.52 -20.56 -21.18
C ASP A 904 -4.68 -21.62 -20.42
N ASP A 905 -3.62 -22.14 -21.05
CA ASP A 905 -2.76 -23.17 -20.48
C ASP A 905 -1.79 -22.63 -19.42
N ASP A 906 -1.41 -21.36 -19.52
CA ASP A 906 -0.65 -20.63 -18.51
C ASP A 906 -1.42 -20.51 -17.19
N PHE A 907 -2.67 -20.03 -17.26
CA PHE A 907 -3.54 -19.94 -16.08
C PHE A 907 -3.91 -21.32 -15.53
N LYS A 908 -4.11 -22.34 -16.39
CA LYS A 908 -4.20 -23.74 -15.93
C LYS A 908 -2.93 -24.17 -15.19
N SER A 909 -1.74 -23.78 -15.66
CA SER A 909 -0.45 -24.20 -15.07
C SER A 909 -0.17 -23.57 -13.71
N ILE A 910 -0.41 -22.26 -13.54
CA ILE A 910 -0.42 -21.64 -12.19
C ILE A 910 -1.46 -22.36 -11.31
N ARG A 911 -2.68 -22.52 -11.82
CA ARG A 911 -3.77 -23.08 -11.02
C ARG A 911 -3.48 -24.52 -10.60
N LYS A 912 -2.78 -25.31 -11.42
CA LYS A 912 -2.29 -26.65 -11.07
C LYS A 912 -1.29 -26.65 -9.91
N LYS A 913 -0.38 -25.66 -9.82
CA LYS A 913 0.48 -25.50 -8.63
C LYS A 913 -0.30 -25.07 -7.38
N VAL A 914 -1.39 -24.31 -7.56
CA VAL A 914 -2.21 -23.77 -6.46
C VAL A 914 -3.18 -24.81 -5.88
N VAL A 915 -3.90 -25.58 -6.70
CA VAL A 915 -4.94 -26.55 -6.24
C VAL A 915 -4.74 -27.99 -6.71
N GLY A 916 -3.54 -28.35 -7.16
CA GLY A 916 -3.24 -29.67 -7.71
C GLY A 916 -3.72 -29.86 -9.15
N GLU A 917 -3.46 -31.05 -9.71
CA GLU A 917 -3.52 -31.33 -11.17
C GLU A 917 -4.82 -30.96 -11.89
N SER A 918 -5.94 -30.86 -11.16
CA SER A 918 -7.23 -30.42 -11.71
C SER A 918 -7.20 -29.02 -12.34
N GLY A 919 -6.37 -28.09 -11.84
CA GLY A 919 -6.40 -26.68 -12.24
C GLY A 919 -7.78 -26.03 -12.07
N PHE A 920 -8.61 -26.52 -11.15
CA PHE A 920 -10.01 -26.10 -10.99
C PHE A 920 -10.16 -24.58 -10.81
N LYS A 921 -11.19 -23.98 -11.42
CA LYS A 921 -11.44 -22.52 -11.46
C LYS A 921 -10.36 -21.65 -12.15
N TRP A 922 -9.49 -22.19 -13.01
CA TRP A 922 -8.48 -21.36 -13.73
C TRP A 922 -9.08 -20.18 -14.51
N LYS A 923 -10.30 -20.29 -15.07
CA LYS A 923 -11.00 -19.15 -15.71
C LYS A 923 -11.31 -18.00 -14.74
N VAL A 924 -11.69 -18.34 -13.51
CA VAL A 924 -11.96 -17.35 -12.43
C VAL A 924 -10.64 -16.74 -11.96
N ALA A 925 -9.55 -17.51 -11.94
CA ALA A 925 -8.21 -16.98 -11.66
C ALA A 925 -7.75 -15.98 -12.73
N LYS A 926 -8.06 -16.22 -14.02
CA LYS A 926 -7.78 -15.31 -15.14
C LYS A 926 -8.58 -14.00 -15.03
N ASP A 927 -9.86 -14.07 -14.64
CA ASP A 927 -10.69 -12.88 -14.38
C ASP A 927 -10.20 -12.04 -13.18
N TYR A 928 -9.92 -12.67 -12.03
CA TYR A 928 -9.33 -11.96 -10.89
C TYR A 928 -7.90 -11.45 -11.17
N PHE A 929 -7.13 -12.14 -12.02
CA PHE A 929 -5.84 -11.64 -12.45
C PHE A 929 -5.98 -10.35 -13.24
N GLN A 930 -6.89 -10.25 -14.21
CA GLN A 930 -7.09 -8.99 -14.93
C GLN A 930 -7.45 -7.84 -13.98
N LYS A 931 -8.40 -8.05 -13.06
CA LYS A 931 -8.80 -7.05 -12.06
C LYS A 931 -7.64 -6.59 -11.16
N THR A 932 -6.81 -7.53 -10.70
CA THR A 932 -5.63 -7.20 -9.90
C THR A 932 -4.49 -6.59 -10.72
N TYR A 933 -4.32 -7.00 -11.98
CA TYR A 933 -3.35 -6.43 -12.92
C TYR A 933 -3.61 -4.94 -13.15
N ASP A 934 -4.89 -4.58 -13.32
CA ASP A 934 -5.33 -3.20 -13.48
C ASP A 934 -5.20 -2.41 -12.15
N ALA A 935 -5.63 -2.98 -11.02
CA ALA A 935 -5.52 -2.33 -9.70
C ALA A 935 -4.08 -2.11 -9.22
N PHE A 936 -3.16 -3.04 -9.51
CA PHE A 936 -1.72 -2.87 -9.29
C PHE A 936 -1.01 -2.07 -10.39
N ARG A 937 -1.76 -1.59 -11.41
CA ARG A 937 -1.28 -0.78 -12.54
C ARG A 937 -0.07 -1.42 -13.24
N VAL A 938 -0.11 -2.75 -13.41
CA VAL A 938 1.03 -3.55 -13.89
C VAL A 938 1.46 -3.15 -15.30
N SER A 939 0.52 -2.73 -16.15
CA SER A 939 0.77 -2.16 -17.49
C SER A 939 1.67 -0.92 -17.48
N GLU A 940 1.72 -0.19 -16.38
CA GLU A 940 2.50 1.04 -16.25
C GLU A 940 3.85 0.83 -15.56
N CYS A 941 4.17 -0.39 -15.12
CA CYS A 941 5.55 -0.71 -14.78
C CYS A 941 6.33 -0.94 -16.08
N GLN A 942 7.14 0.04 -16.48
CA GLN A 942 8.13 -0.18 -17.54
C GLN A 942 9.04 -1.35 -17.16
N GLN A 943 9.36 -2.16 -18.16
CA GLN A 943 9.67 -3.59 -18.07
C GLN A 943 10.56 -4.02 -16.89
N VAL A 944 9.98 -4.81 -15.98
CA VAL A 944 10.74 -5.75 -15.13
C VAL A 944 10.43 -7.18 -15.59
N PHE A 945 11.16 -7.63 -16.62
CA PHE A 945 11.40 -9.06 -16.90
C PHE A 945 12.89 -9.30 -17.13
N SER A 946 13.74 -8.65 -16.34
CA SER A 946 15.11 -9.10 -16.14
C SER A 946 15.08 -10.38 -15.30
N GLU A 947 15.34 -11.48 -16.00
CA GLU A 947 16.12 -12.65 -15.57
C GLU A 947 16.02 -13.10 -14.11
N ASN A 948 15.56 -14.34 -13.93
CA ASN A 948 15.69 -15.05 -12.66
C ASN A 948 17.13 -14.97 -12.14
N SER A 949 17.26 -14.60 -10.87
CA SER A 949 18.38 -14.96 -10.00
C SER A 949 18.74 -16.44 -10.19
N ALA A 950 19.74 -16.70 -11.02
CA ALA A 950 20.45 -17.96 -11.04
C ALA A 950 21.48 -17.93 -9.92
N THR A 951 21.41 -18.92 -9.04
CA THR A 951 22.51 -19.22 -8.12
C THR A 951 23.80 -19.40 -8.91
N THR A 952 24.86 -18.76 -8.44
CA THR A 952 26.26 -18.88 -8.92
C THR A 952 26.67 -20.33 -9.20
N GLY A 953 27.26 -20.62 -10.37
CA GLY A 953 27.98 -21.89 -10.61
C GLY A 953 28.10 -22.37 -12.06
N ASP A 954 27.05 -23.01 -12.57
CA ASP A 954 27.24 -24.32 -13.21
C ASP A 954 27.26 -24.39 -14.76
N TYR A 955 27.16 -23.28 -15.51
CA TYR A 955 27.16 -23.33 -16.98
C TYR A 955 27.64 -22.04 -17.67
N ASN A 956 28.00 -22.17 -18.95
CA ASN A 956 28.24 -21.06 -19.88
C ASN A 956 26.92 -20.66 -20.59
N LEU A 957 26.72 -19.38 -20.92
CA LEU A 957 25.49 -18.90 -21.57
C LEU A 957 25.76 -18.02 -22.79
N TYR A 958 25.17 -18.41 -23.92
CA TYR A 958 24.98 -17.59 -25.12
C TYR A 958 23.54 -17.11 -25.22
N LYS A 959 23.36 -15.85 -25.62
CA LYS A 959 22.07 -15.30 -26.05
C LYS A 959 22.18 -14.87 -27.51
N THR A 960 21.25 -15.33 -28.33
CA THR A 960 21.12 -15.02 -29.77
C THR A 960 19.77 -14.36 -29.99
N ASP A 961 19.71 -13.09 -30.41
CA ASP A 961 18.46 -12.43 -30.82
C ASP A 961 18.37 -12.38 -32.34
N TYR A 962 17.41 -13.12 -32.90
CA TYR A 962 17.35 -13.32 -34.34
C TYR A 962 16.61 -12.22 -35.12
N ILE A 963 15.94 -11.31 -34.41
CA ILE A 963 15.41 -10.07 -34.99
C ILE A 963 16.54 -9.04 -35.07
N LYS A 964 17.34 -8.91 -34.00
CA LYS A 964 18.47 -7.97 -33.93
C LYS A 964 19.73 -8.43 -34.68
N LYS A 965 19.77 -9.68 -35.16
CA LYS A 965 20.94 -10.31 -35.82
C LYS A 965 22.20 -10.33 -34.95
N THR A 966 22.01 -10.48 -33.64
CA THR A 966 23.12 -10.48 -32.67
C THR A 966 23.21 -11.81 -31.94
N TYR A 967 24.43 -12.18 -31.55
CA TYR A 967 24.67 -13.18 -30.53
C TYR A 967 25.83 -12.76 -29.64
N SER A 968 25.77 -13.11 -28.36
CA SER A 968 26.84 -12.82 -27.40
C SER A 968 26.93 -13.88 -26.31
N LYS A 969 28.14 -14.12 -25.81
CA LYS A 969 28.38 -14.91 -24.61
C LYS A 969 28.21 -14.00 -23.39
N VAL A 970 27.16 -14.22 -22.61
CA VAL A 970 26.80 -13.37 -21.47
C VAL A 970 27.19 -13.98 -20.12
N MET A 971 27.50 -15.28 -20.08
CA MET A 971 28.04 -15.94 -18.89
C MET A 971 29.18 -16.87 -19.29
N THR A 972 30.29 -16.79 -18.56
CA THR A 972 31.44 -17.68 -18.71
C THR A 972 31.66 -18.43 -17.40
N SER A 973 31.85 -19.75 -17.49
CA SER A 973 32.13 -20.67 -16.39
C SER A 973 33.14 -21.72 -16.86
N GLU A 974 33.81 -22.41 -15.94
CA GLU A 974 34.68 -23.55 -16.26
C GLU A 974 33.87 -24.83 -16.62
N SER A 975 32.54 -24.79 -16.43
CA SER A 975 31.65 -25.90 -16.75
C SER A 975 31.68 -26.30 -18.24
N LYS A 976 31.63 -27.61 -18.50
CA LYS A 976 31.44 -28.19 -19.84
C LYS A 976 30.02 -27.97 -20.39
N THR A 977 29.05 -27.65 -19.53
CA THR A 977 27.67 -27.38 -19.92
C THR A 977 27.53 -25.97 -20.48
N TYR A 978 26.92 -25.88 -21.66
CA TYR A 978 26.60 -24.64 -22.35
C TYR A 978 25.11 -24.54 -22.63
N LYS A 979 24.56 -23.36 -22.38
CA LYS A 979 23.19 -23.00 -22.70
C LYS A 979 23.21 -21.99 -23.85
N PHE A 980 22.45 -22.26 -24.90
CA PHE A 980 22.25 -21.38 -26.05
C PHE A 980 20.77 -20.97 -26.07
N GLU A 981 20.51 -19.71 -25.76
CA GLU A 981 19.18 -19.12 -25.66
C GLU A 981 18.89 -18.27 -26.90
N VAL A 982 17.78 -18.57 -27.60
CA VAL A 982 17.34 -17.92 -28.83
C VAL A 982 16.14 -17.03 -28.54
N TYR A 983 16.23 -15.77 -28.91
CA TYR A 983 15.29 -14.70 -28.60
C TYR A 983 14.68 -14.08 -29.86
N LYS A 984 13.39 -13.74 -29.78
CA LYS A 984 12.71 -12.86 -30.72
C LYS A 984 12.54 -11.48 -30.08
N ASN A 985 13.36 -10.50 -30.46
CA ASN A 985 13.29 -9.13 -29.94
C ASN A 985 13.23 -9.05 -28.39
N GLY A 986 14.17 -9.71 -27.72
CA GLY A 986 14.26 -9.82 -26.26
C GLY A 986 13.35 -10.86 -25.59
N VAL A 987 12.46 -11.54 -26.32
CA VAL A 987 11.62 -12.63 -25.78
C VAL A 987 12.26 -13.99 -26.04
N LEU A 988 12.56 -14.75 -24.99
CA LEU A 988 13.15 -16.10 -25.11
C LEU A 988 12.17 -17.07 -25.78
N GLU A 989 12.45 -17.51 -27.00
CA GLU A 989 11.65 -18.51 -27.71
C GLU A 989 12.11 -19.93 -27.39
N LYS A 990 13.43 -20.15 -27.29
CA LYS A 990 13.98 -21.50 -27.09
C LYS A 990 15.32 -21.47 -26.36
N SER A 991 15.57 -22.50 -25.57
CA SER A 991 16.89 -22.79 -25.01
C SER A 991 17.34 -24.18 -25.45
N TYR A 992 18.61 -24.29 -25.81
CA TYR A 992 19.32 -25.53 -26.09
C TYR A 992 20.42 -25.70 -25.04
N THR A 993 20.53 -26.87 -24.44
CA THR A 993 21.63 -27.20 -23.52
C THR A 993 22.52 -28.24 -24.18
N LEU A 994 23.79 -27.92 -24.37
CA LEU A 994 24.78 -28.74 -25.08
C LEU A 994 26.04 -28.88 -24.22
N GLU A 995 26.68 -30.05 -24.29
CA GLU A 995 27.97 -30.29 -23.64
C GLU A 995 29.13 -30.03 -24.60
N LYS A 996 30.19 -29.40 -24.09
CA LYS A 996 31.44 -29.14 -24.81
C LYS A 996 32.30 -30.41 -24.85
N SER A 997 32.67 -30.86 -26.04
CA SER A 997 33.57 -32.01 -26.23
C SER A 997 34.99 -31.70 -25.71
N GLU A 998 35.80 -32.75 -25.54
CA GLU A 998 37.21 -32.60 -25.12
C GLU A 998 38.06 -31.80 -26.12
N HIS A 999 37.64 -31.73 -27.38
CA HIS A 999 38.27 -30.93 -28.44
C HIS A 999 37.64 -29.53 -28.58
N GLY A 1000 36.65 -29.17 -27.76
CA GLY A 1000 36.05 -27.84 -27.72
C GLY A 1000 34.91 -27.59 -28.71
N PHE A 1001 34.30 -28.65 -29.26
CA PHE A 1001 33.18 -28.59 -30.19
C PHE A 1001 31.86 -29.02 -29.54
N PHE A 1002 30.74 -28.69 -30.19
CA PHE A 1002 29.38 -29.01 -29.75
C PHE A 1002 28.62 -29.77 -30.83
N ASN A 1003 27.89 -30.81 -30.42
CA ASN A 1003 27.00 -31.58 -31.29
C ASN A 1003 25.75 -30.73 -31.61
N PHE A 1004 25.61 -30.24 -32.84
CA PHE A 1004 24.52 -29.31 -33.19
C PHE A 1004 23.15 -30.03 -33.18
N PRO A 1005 22.02 -29.37 -32.81
CA PRO A 1005 20.73 -30.05 -32.78
C PRO A 1005 20.30 -30.58 -34.17
N GLU A 1006 20.03 -31.89 -34.25
CA GLU A 1006 19.61 -32.57 -35.50
C GLU A 1006 18.25 -32.10 -36.03
N SER A 1007 17.48 -31.34 -35.27
CA SER A 1007 16.31 -30.62 -35.78
C SER A 1007 15.92 -29.42 -34.93
N GLY A 1008 15.15 -28.51 -35.52
CA GLY A 1008 14.64 -27.34 -34.85
C GLY A 1008 13.50 -26.65 -35.59
N VAL A 1009 13.40 -25.33 -35.46
CA VAL A 1009 12.20 -24.53 -35.76
C VAL A 1009 11.78 -24.54 -37.24
N ASN A 1010 12.76 -24.69 -38.14
CA ASN A 1010 12.63 -24.84 -39.60
C ASN A 1010 13.82 -25.64 -40.19
N TRP A 1011 14.51 -26.48 -39.40
CA TRP A 1011 15.62 -27.28 -39.91
C TRP A 1011 15.58 -28.73 -39.45
N GLY A 1012 16.22 -29.60 -40.21
CA GLY A 1012 16.55 -30.98 -39.84
C GLY A 1012 17.91 -31.39 -40.41
N ARG A 1013 18.50 -32.46 -39.88
CA ARG A 1013 19.67 -33.12 -40.47
C ARG A 1013 19.22 -34.10 -41.55
N TYR A 1014 19.99 -34.18 -42.64
CA TYR A 1014 19.89 -35.18 -43.70
C TYR A 1014 20.96 -36.27 -43.53
N GLY A 1015 20.76 -37.43 -44.17
CA GLY A 1015 21.70 -38.55 -44.15
C GLY A 1015 21.81 -39.25 -42.80
N THR A 1016 22.61 -40.31 -42.75
CA THR A 1016 23.08 -40.90 -41.49
C THR A 1016 24.33 -40.15 -41.02
N ARG A 1017 24.74 -40.29 -39.75
CA ARG A 1017 26.05 -39.81 -39.30
C ARG A 1017 27.12 -40.66 -39.96
N ASP A 1018 28.17 -40.02 -40.48
CA ASP A 1018 29.29 -40.73 -41.09
C ASP A 1018 29.95 -41.67 -40.07
N SER A 1019 29.68 -42.96 -40.26
CA SER A 1019 30.06 -44.04 -39.34
C SER A 1019 31.42 -44.66 -39.67
N GLY A 1020 32.07 -44.19 -40.75
CA GLY A 1020 33.24 -44.81 -41.35
C GLY A 1020 34.59 -44.53 -40.67
N LYS A 1021 34.65 -43.66 -39.65
CA LYS A 1021 35.87 -43.40 -38.88
C LYS A 1021 35.52 -43.35 -37.39
N SER A 1022 36.34 -44.02 -36.59
CA SER A 1022 36.14 -44.19 -35.15
C SER A 1022 36.12 -42.84 -34.41
N ILE A 1023 35.12 -42.69 -33.53
CA ILE A 1023 34.77 -41.47 -32.77
C ILE A 1023 33.97 -40.48 -33.63
N GLY A 1024 32.78 -40.12 -33.16
CA GLY A 1024 31.64 -39.97 -34.08
C GLY A 1024 31.40 -38.58 -34.67
N GLY A 1025 31.22 -38.54 -35.99
CA GLY A 1025 30.25 -37.68 -36.66
C GLY A 1025 30.76 -36.37 -37.29
N ASP A 1026 29.95 -35.93 -38.26
CA ASP A 1026 30.03 -34.72 -39.09
C ASP A 1026 29.33 -33.48 -38.51
N ASN A 1027 28.65 -33.64 -37.38
CA ASN A 1027 27.67 -32.71 -36.85
C ASN A 1027 28.22 -31.78 -35.73
N TRP A 1028 29.49 -31.43 -35.80
CA TRP A 1028 30.16 -30.68 -34.74
C TRP A 1028 30.41 -29.23 -35.14
N ALA A 1029 30.03 -28.29 -34.28
CA ALA A 1029 30.19 -26.86 -34.48
C ALA A 1029 31.05 -26.25 -33.35
N LYS A 1030 31.76 -25.17 -33.64
CA LYS A 1030 32.39 -24.34 -32.60
C LYS A 1030 31.35 -23.48 -31.88
N GLU A 1031 31.72 -23.05 -30.67
CA GLU A 1031 30.94 -22.25 -29.73
C GLU A 1031 30.14 -21.10 -30.40
N GLU A 1032 30.82 -20.23 -31.14
CA GLU A 1032 30.22 -19.11 -31.89
C GLU A 1032 29.33 -19.58 -33.06
N CYS A 1033 29.72 -20.67 -33.72
CA CYS A 1033 28.99 -21.23 -34.86
C CYS A 1033 27.64 -21.80 -34.44
N VAL A 1034 27.54 -22.48 -33.29
CA VAL A 1034 26.24 -22.90 -32.73
C VAL A 1034 25.31 -21.71 -32.57
N ALA A 1035 25.78 -20.63 -31.94
CA ALA A 1035 24.98 -19.44 -31.67
C ALA A 1035 24.53 -18.74 -32.98
N ALA A 1036 25.41 -18.66 -33.98
CA ALA A 1036 25.13 -18.09 -35.28
C ALA A 1036 24.20 -18.96 -36.13
N LEU A 1037 24.37 -20.30 -36.14
CA LEU A 1037 23.51 -21.24 -36.88
C LEU A 1037 22.08 -21.23 -36.34
N LEU A 1038 21.91 -21.21 -35.02
CA LEU A 1038 20.59 -21.05 -34.40
C LEU A 1038 19.93 -19.74 -34.83
N GLY A 1039 20.67 -18.62 -34.83
CA GLY A 1039 20.18 -17.32 -35.30
C GLY A 1039 19.80 -17.32 -36.78
N PHE A 1040 20.65 -17.92 -37.63
CA PHE A 1040 20.44 -18.07 -39.06
C PHE A 1040 19.16 -18.84 -39.37
N PHE A 1041 18.97 -20.03 -38.80
CA PHE A 1041 17.78 -20.84 -39.08
C PHE A 1041 16.48 -20.14 -38.62
N TYR A 1042 16.45 -19.59 -37.40
CA TYR A 1042 15.30 -18.81 -36.94
C TYR A 1042 15.02 -17.58 -37.83
N SER A 1043 16.06 -16.89 -38.29
CA SER A 1043 15.92 -15.77 -39.25
C SER A 1043 15.37 -16.19 -40.60
N VAL A 1044 15.81 -17.33 -41.14
CA VAL A 1044 15.30 -17.87 -42.41
C VAL A 1044 13.80 -18.14 -42.31
N LYS A 1045 13.34 -18.68 -41.16
CA LYS A 1045 11.91 -18.92 -40.91
C LYS A 1045 11.09 -17.63 -40.93
N GLU A 1046 11.61 -16.61 -40.26
CA GLU A 1046 10.91 -15.33 -40.08
C GLU A 1046 10.87 -14.50 -41.38
N SER A 1047 11.94 -14.52 -42.17
CA SER A 1047 12.19 -13.49 -43.19
C SER A 1047 12.49 -14.02 -44.61
N ALA A 1048 12.60 -15.34 -44.82
CA ALA A 1048 12.85 -15.92 -46.14
C ALA A 1048 11.82 -16.98 -46.56
N ILE A 1049 11.74 -18.10 -45.83
CA ILE A 1049 10.89 -19.26 -46.14
C ILE A 1049 10.47 -20.01 -44.87
N ASN A 1050 9.24 -20.53 -44.85
CA ASN A 1050 8.74 -21.34 -43.73
C ASN A 1050 9.02 -22.84 -43.92
N GLU A 1051 9.44 -23.24 -45.12
CA GLU A 1051 9.90 -24.58 -45.46
C GLU A 1051 11.08 -25.04 -44.60
N LYS A 1052 11.13 -26.36 -44.36
CA LYS A 1052 12.20 -26.98 -43.59
C LYS A 1052 13.47 -27.11 -44.44
N LEU A 1053 14.57 -26.50 -44.02
CA LEU A 1053 15.89 -26.73 -44.59
C LEU A 1053 16.52 -28.01 -44.03
N PHE A 1054 17.31 -28.71 -44.85
CA PHE A 1054 17.98 -29.93 -44.45
C PHE A 1054 19.49 -29.76 -44.55
N TYR A 1055 20.20 -29.79 -43.42
CA TYR A 1055 21.66 -29.67 -43.37
C TYR A 1055 22.33 -31.05 -43.34
N ASN A 1056 23.60 -31.12 -43.78
CA ASN A 1056 24.40 -32.35 -43.69
C ASN A 1056 25.65 -32.11 -42.84
N ASP A 1057 26.75 -31.70 -43.47
CA ASP A 1057 28.07 -31.67 -42.84
C ASP A 1057 28.38 -30.32 -42.19
N ILE A 1058 28.96 -30.34 -41.00
CA ILE A 1058 29.46 -29.17 -40.28
C ILE A 1058 30.98 -29.31 -40.05
N SER A 1059 31.38 -30.24 -39.16
CA SER A 1059 32.78 -30.66 -39.00
C SER A 1059 32.89 -31.93 -38.16
N SER A 1060 34.08 -32.52 -38.18
CA SER A 1060 34.49 -33.63 -37.32
C SER A 1060 34.61 -33.20 -35.85
N HIS A 1061 34.39 -34.15 -34.94
CA HIS A 1061 34.45 -33.91 -33.49
C HIS A 1061 35.81 -33.43 -32.97
N ASP A 1062 36.89 -33.63 -33.74
CA ASP A 1062 38.28 -33.31 -33.42
C ASP A 1062 38.79 -32.02 -34.09
N GLY A 1063 38.11 -31.52 -35.13
CA GLY A 1063 38.56 -30.39 -35.95
C GLY A 1063 39.80 -30.69 -36.83
N VAL A 1064 40.16 -31.96 -37.00
CA VAL A 1064 41.35 -32.40 -37.74
C VAL A 1064 40.95 -33.34 -38.88
N THR A 1065 40.00 -34.23 -38.63
CA THR A 1065 39.55 -35.23 -39.61
C THR A 1065 38.79 -34.55 -40.75
N ASN A 1066 39.32 -34.65 -41.97
CA ASN A 1066 38.65 -34.16 -43.19
C ASN A 1066 37.51 -35.10 -43.60
N LEU A 1067 36.31 -34.55 -43.75
CA LEU A 1067 35.06 -35.27 -44.05
C LEU A 1067 34.62 -35.18 -45.52
N GLY A 1068 35.26 -34.35 -46.35
CA GLY A 1068 34.93 -34.28 -47.79
C GLY A 1068 35.67 -33.19 -48.54
N HIS A 1069 35.86 -32.03 -47.91
CA HIS A 1069 36.74 -30.96 -48.37
C HIS A 1069 37.28 -30.14 -47.19
N GLU A 1070 38.35 -29.39 -47.43
CA GLU A 1070 39.19 -28.81 -46.37
C GLU A 1070 38.50 -27.79 -45.46
N THR A 1071 37.37 -27.22 -45.87
CA THR A 1071 36.67 -26.18 -45.11
C THR A 1071 35.99 -26.74 -43.85
N HIS A 1072 35.44 -27.95 -43.90
CA HIS A 1072 34.77 -28.62 -42.76
C HIS A 1072 35.71 -29.11 -41.63
N LYS A 1073 36.94 -28.59 -41.54
CA LYS A 1073 37.85 -28.83 -40.39
C LYS A 1073 37.60 -27.85 -39.23
N THR A 1074 36.94 -26.72 -39.49
CA THR A 1074 36.96 -25.56 -38.57
C THR A 1074 35.86 -25.57 -37.50
N GLY A 1075 34.76 -26.30 -37.74
CA GLY A 1075 33.49 -26.16 -37.02
C GLY A 1075 32.78 -24.82 -37.22
N LYS A 1076 33.15 -24.07 -38.27
CA LYS A 1076 32.55 -22.78 -38.67
C LYS A 1076 31.74 -22.87 -39.97
N ASP A 1077 31.82 -23.98 -40.70
CA ASP A 1077 31.25 -24.17 -42.03
C ASP A 1077 30.08 -25.18 -41.98
N ILE A 1078 29.06 -25.03 -42.85
CA ILE A 1078 27.91 -25.95 -42.94
C ILE A 1078 27.40 -26.13 -44.37
N ASP A 1079 27.02 -27.37 -44.71
CA ASP A 1079 26.32 -27.72 -45.95
C ASP A 1079 24.81 -27.87 -45.75
N ILE A 1080 24.03 -27.26 -46.64
CA ILE A 1080 22.56 -27.23 -46.56
C ILE A 1080 21.96 -27.56 -47.94
N ARG A 1081 21.02 -28.50 -48.01
CA ARG A 1081 20.27 -28.83 -49.24
C ARG A 1081 19.48 -27.61 -49.72
N TYR A 1082 19.35 -27.49 -51.05
CA TYR A 1082 18.57 -26.41 -51.66
C TYR A 1082 17.11 -26.38 -51.15
N PRO A 1083 16.52 -25.19 -50.92
CA PRO A 1083 15.18 -25.05 -50.34
C PRO A 1083 14.12 -25.71 -51.22
N GLY A 1084 13.22 -26.49 -50.61
CA GLY A 1084 12.24 -27.32 -51.33
C GLY A 1084 12.71 -28.77 -51.55
N CYS A 1085 14.00 -29.08 -51.35
CA CYS A 1085 14.45 -30.46 -51.22
C CYS A 1085 14.00 -31.07 -49.88
N THR A 1086 13.79 -32.38 -49.87
CA THR A 1086 13.28 -33.14 -48.72
C THR A 1086 14.38 -33.99 -48.06
N ASN A 1087 14.04 -34.63 -46.95
CA ASN A 1087 14.90 -35.60 -46.27
C ASN A 1087 15.00 -36.97 -46.97
N SER A 1088 14.39 -37.16 -48.15
CA SER A 1088 14.38 -38.46 -48.82
C SER A 1088 15.77 -38.87 -49.29
N ASP A 1089 16.07 -40.16 -49.14
CA ASP A 1089 17.32 -40.80 -49.55
C ASP A 1089 17.65 -40.56 -51.03
N GLY A 1090 18.96 -40.52 -51.34
CA GLY A 1090 19.47 -40.19 -52.68
C GLY A 1090 19.82 -38.72 -52.89
N GLU A 1091 20.53 -38.43 -53.99
CA GLU A 1091 20.94 -37.08 -54.36
C GLU A 1091 19.76 -36.24 -54.85
N GLN A 1092 19.40 -35.19 -54.09
CA GLN A 1092 18.45 -34.18 -54.55
C GLN A 1092 19.23 -33.00 -55.12
N LEU A 1093 19.44 -33.03 -56.43
CA LEU A 1093 20.11 -31.95 -57.15
C LEU A 1093 19.27 -30.66 -57.12
N TRP A 1094 19.91 -29.51 -57.37
CA TRP A 1094 19.26 -28.19 -57.41
C TRP A 1094 18.03 -28.13 -58.36
N THR A 1095 17.96 -29.02 -59.35
CA THR A 1095 16.80 -29.17 -60.25
C THR A 1095 15.52 -29.57 -59.53
N VAL A 1096 15.62 -30.32 -58.42
CA VAL A 1096 14.48 -30.67 -57.55
C VAL A 1096 13.91 -29.41 -56.88
N ALA A 1097 14.78 -28.56 -56.34
CA ALA A 1097 14.38 -27.26 -55.79
C ALA A 1097 13.78 -26.34 -56.88
N LYS A 1098 14.37 -26.29 -58.08
CA LYS A 1098 13.83 -25.53 -59.22
C LYS A 1098 12.43 -26.01 -59.61
N GLN A 1099 12.17 -27.32 -59.55
CA GLN A 1099 10.84 -27.88 -59.82
C GLN A 1099 9.85 -27.54 -58.70
N TYR A 1100 10.25 -27.64 -57.42
CA TYR A 1100 9.41 -27.27 -56.27
C TYR A 1100 8.97 -25.79 -56.34
N TRP A 1101 9.88 -24.88 -56.68
CA TRP A 1101 9.56 -23.45 -56.84
C TRP A 1101 8.99 -23.07 -58.21
N GLY A 1102 8.80 -24.04 -59.12
CA GLY A 1102 8.21 -23.87 -60.45
C GLY A 1102 9.06 -23.10 -61.47
N SER A 1103 10.13 -22.43 -61.06
CA SER A 1103 11.08 -21.76 -61.96
C SER A 1103 12.45 -21.54 -61.32
N GLU A 1104 13.47 -21.36 -62.16
CA GLU A 1104 14.82 -21.02 -61.71
C GLU A 1104 14.88 -19.62 -61.10
N LYS A 1105 14.19 -18.64 -61.71
CA LYS A 1105 14.13 -17.27 -61.21
C LYS A 1105 13.62 -17.21 -59.77
N LYS A 1106 12.54 -17.95 -59.46
CA LYS A 1106 11.97 -17.99 -58.10
C LYS A 1106 12.87 -18.70 -57.09
N LEU A 1107 13.62 -19.72 -57.51
CA LEU A 1107 14.66 -20.31 -56.67
C LEU A 1107 15.82 -19.33 -56.42
N ASP A 1108 16.29 -18.63 -57.46
CA ASP A 1108 17.33 -17.60 -57.34
C ASP A 1108 16.90 -16.48 -56.36
N GLU A 1109 15.66 -15.98 -56.46
CA GLU A 1109 15.07 -14.99 -55.53
C GLU A 1109 15.06 -15.47 -54.06
N ILE A 1110 14.73 -16.74 -53.83
CA ILE A 1110 14.68 -17.33 -52.49
C ILE A 1110 16.09 -17.55 -51.93
N MET A 1111 17.01 -18.03 -52.76
CA MET A 1111 18.41 -18.19 -52.38
C MET A 1111 19.03 -16.84 -52.03
N GLN A 1112 18.75 -15.76 -52.78
CA GLN A 1112 19.21 -14.40 -52.43
C GLN A 1112 18.73 -13.95 -51.04
N LYS A 1113 17.48 -14.24 -50.65
CA LYS A 1113 16.99 -13.95 -49.28
C LYS A 1113 17.74 -14.75 -48.22
N ILE A 1114 17.96 -16.05 -48.44
CA ILE A 1114 18.71 -16.92 -47.53
C ILE A 1114 20.17 -16.43 -47.40
N TYR A 1115 20.80 -16.01 -48.51
CA TYR A 1115 22.16 -15.46 -48.48
C TYR A 1115 22.27 -14.13 -47.77
N LYS A 1116 21.32 -13.21 -47.97
CA LYS A 1116 21.29 -11.95 -47.22
C LYS A 1116 21.27 -12.23 -45.72
N ILE A 1117 20.44 -13.18 -45.27
CA ILE A 1117 20.40 -13.62 -43.87
C ILE A 1117 21.73 -14.26 -43.45
N ALA A 1118 22.36 -15.10 -44.27
CA ALA A 1118 23.68 -15.67 -43.97
C ALA A 1118 24.76 -14.59 -43.76
N VAL A 1119 24.77 -13.54 -44.60
CA VAL A 1119 25.64 -12.35 -44.46
C VAL A 1119 25.38 -11.63 -43.13
N GLU A 1120 24.11 -11.41 -42.76
CA GLU A 1120 23.71 -10.77 -41.50
C GLU A 1120 24.22 -11.53 -40.26
N TRP A 1121 24.35 -12.86 -40.35
CA TRP A 1121 24.95 -13.71 -39.31
C TRP A 1121 26.48 -13.91 -39.44
N ASN A 1122 27.15 -13.13 -40.29
CA ASN A 1122 28.59 -13.18 -40.53
C ASN A 1122 29.10 -14.53 -41.11
N PHE A 1123 28.22 -15.30 -41.75
CA PHE A 1123 28.61 -16.45 -42.58
C PHE A 1123 29.13 -15.95 -43.93
N VAL A 1124 30.33 -15.34 -43.93
CA VAL A 1124 30.93 -14.64 -45.08
C VAL A 1124 32.12 -15.37 -45.73
N LYS A 1125 32.33 -16.65 -45.43
CA LYS A 1125 33.36 -17.50 -46.06
C LYS A 1125 32.72 -18.59 -46.93
N ASN A 1126 33.49 -19.03 -47.92
CA ASN A 1126 33.23 -20.21 -48.75
C ASN A 1126 31.88 -20.22 -49.51
N TYR A 1127 31.28 -19.05 -49.74
CA TYR A 1127 30.02 -18.88 -50.47
C TYR A 1127 29.98 -19.62 -51.81
N GLN A 1128 29.05 -20.57 -51.96
CA GLN A 1128 28.79 -21.22 -53.24
C GLN A 1128 27.31 -21.25 -53.61
N TYR A 1129 26.90 -20.19 -54.31
CA TYR A 1129 25.77 -20.17 -55.24
C TYR A 1129 25.91 -19.00 -56.22
N LYS A 1130 26.19 -19.31 -57.49
CA LYS A 1130 26.18 -18.37 -58.64
C LYS A 1130 26.81 -16.97 -58.38
N THR A 1131 28.02 -16.88 -57.83
CA THR A 1131 28.81 -15.65 -57.93
C THR A 1131 29.22 -15.42 -59.40
N VAL A 1132 28.49 -14.51 -60.05
CA VAL A 1132 28.88 -13.59 -61.13
C VAL A 1132 30.04 -14.03 -62.04
N THR A 1133 29.72 -14.26 -63.32
CA THR A 1133 30.69 -14.37 -64.44
C THR A 1133 31.88 -15.33 -64.24
N ASN A 1134 31.63 -16.65 -64.25
CA ASN A 1134 32.39 -17.61 -65.08
C ASN A 1134 31.79 -19.02 -65.01
N ALA A 1135 31.70 -19.69 -66.17
CA ALA A 1135 31.13 -21.02 -66.29
C ALA A 1135 32.20 -22.11 -66.10
N SER A 1136 32.34 -22.71 -64.90
CA SER A 1136 33.12 -23.96 -64.71
C SER A 1136 32.96 -24.69 -63.35
N TYR A 1137 31.79 -24.68 -62.69
CA TYR A 1137 31.61 -25.35 -61.38
C TYR A 1137 30.43 -26.37 -61.29
N ALA A 1138 30.03 -26.96 -62.41
CA ALA A 1138 28.87 -27.88 -62.51
C ALA A 1138 29.05 -29.28 -61.88
N GLY A 1139 29.93 -29.47 -60.88
CA GLY A 1139 30.31 -30.80 -60.39
C GLY A 1139 30.51 -31.02 -58.88
N LYS A 1140 30.55 -29.98 -58.03
CA LYS A 1140 30.91 -30.17 -56.59
C LYS A 1140 29.84 -29.77 -55.57
N HIS A 1141 28.90 -28.88 -55.92
CA HIS A 1141 27.84 -28.41 -55.01
C HIS A 1141 26.45 -28.52 -55.69
N ALA A 1142 26.22 -29.67 -56.35
CA ALA A 1142 25.03 -29.87 -57.17
C ALA A 1142 23.76 -30.19 -56.35
N ASN A 1143 23.90 -30.70 -55.12
CA ASN A 1143 22.84 -31.15 -54.22
C ASN A 1143 22.70 -30.31 -52.92
N HIS A 1144 23.66 -29.42 -52.65
CA HIS A 1144 23.67 -28.53 -51.48
C HIS A 1144 24.30 -27.18 -51.82
N PHE A 1145 24.13 -26.22 -50.92
CA PHE A 1145 24.86 -24.96 -50.87
C PHE A 1145 25.63 -24.85 -49.56
N HIS A 1146 26.68 -24.02 -49.55
CA HIS A 1146 27.65 -23.95 -48.45
C HIS A 1146 27.75 -22.53 -47.88
N ILE A 1147 27.81 -22.41 -46.55
CA ILE A 1147 28.05 -21.15 -45.84
C ILE A 1147 29.06 -21.33 -44.69
N GLY A 1148 30.00 -20.38 -44.52
CA GLY A 1148 31.06 -20.45 -43.51
C GLY A 1148 31.20 -19.19 -42.65
N LEU A 1149 31.22 -19.33 -41.33
CA LEU A 1149 31.39 -18.25 -40.35
C LEU A 1149 32.81 -17.69 -40.38
N LYS A 1150 32.94 -16.36 -40.31
CA LYS A 1150 34.24 -15.67 -40.36
C LYS A 1150 35.17 -16.01 -39.19
#